data_AF-A0AAU9CTQ7-F1
#
_entry.id   AF-A0AAU9CTQ7-F1
#
_cell.length_a   1.000
_cell.length_b   1.000
_cell.length_c   1.000
_cell.angle_alpha   90.00
_cell.angle_beta   90.00
_cell.angle_gamma   90.00
#
_symmetry.space_group_name_H-M   'P 1'
#
loop_
_entity.id
_entity.type
_entity.pdbx_description
1 polymer ?
#
loop_
_entity_poly.entity_id
_entity_poly.type
_entity_poly.pdbx_seq_one_letter_code
_entity_poly.pdbx_strand_id
1 'polypeptide(L)'
;MYKLYKRLLPLLCFCATFSLSFNVFGQETERQEVELPLYGITEAVILSDNEAPEATVGVPFDSLAPYGSDKRRLSKLSYLDFESGDWTLDSVLAVWNKCGYPPRFVIGEEESATLLRALCDSLNSIDRVKGRVDASKRFDCEGISELGTDRYFGSSFILPNPKGEEITFRPYKPGYLFFPAEITFGKGKENVEATFRMYRLDISAGVVAHYLKSDRFVDLWDVKASVGYGREDDQTSVSVLLKGPEQEGEGRTFHFSFRKKGGSKRQCLLSGRAFDLLLDNERLILSGKNSEGEFILKEKVPDGVTHDLAITSPRGGSIAIFLDGDLLKKIPGLALCTETICSYTLGRNAWGETFLGNLSDFVVWGRILSSMELELLASSTQPIFSLGAMMTVISVVLLLVVLVAIYIIVKRKLAQRTEKNVDQGEIVTDEGQSEYGLSIRIIGGFVVEDSLGVKHSGEFTPKLREIMTWLLVKHVWGDSFTTKEINKALWPNTNMTSANNSRSTLFSKLRKVLDKLDIGTLVFESGKWEMRLKANVRCDLEDVYARIVVGGPLVMDESVMDVLSILSRGALAGKMEGEWLKSYRQEIRERVCQKLWNYEGPLTPEEAFLFAEALKVFDPIDPKALEYGIRANLQSDDQSGVQFLADDYRKNYFRTKHRNCDLDLVAFVADIERNFEYK
;
A
#
# COMPACT_ATOMS: atom_id res chain seq x y z
N MET A 1 56.94 -6.82 -6.93
CA MET A 1 56.39 -7.79 -5.96
C MET A 1 56.46 -7.27 -4.52
N TYR A 2 57.49 -7.54 -3.73
CA TYR A 2 57.48 -7.28 -2.27
C TYR A 2 57.16 -5.82 -1.84
N LYS A 3 57.73 -4.80 -2.51
CA LYS A 3 57.41 -3.38 -2.26
C LYS A 3 55.98 -2.97 -2.67
N LEU A 4 55.32 -3.73 -3.55
CA LEU A 4 53.92 -3.52 -3.92
C LEU A 4 52.99 -4.12 -2.84
N TYR A 5 53.32 -5.33 -2.38
CA TYR A 5 52.62 -6.02 -1.29
C TYR A 5 52.61 -5.17 -0.01
N LYS A 6 53.76 -4.59 0.38
CA LYS A 6 53.88 -3.75 1.58
C LYS A 6 53.13 -2.39 1.49
N ARG A 7 52.74 -1.94 0.29
CA ARG A 7 51.88 -0.76 0.09
C ARG A 7 50.39 -1.10 0.00
N LEU A 8 50.05 -2.32 -0.43
CA LEU A 8 48.67 -2.80 -0.48
C LEU A 8 48.18 -3.41 0.85
N LEU A 9 49.09 -3.83 1.73
CA LEU A 9 48.74 -4.39 3.04
C LEU A 9 47.82 -3.48 3.90
N PRO A 10 48.08 -2.16 4.08
CA PRO A 10 47.14 -1.31 4.81
C PRO A 10 45.79 -1.12 4.11
N LEU A 11 45.73 -1.18 2.77
CA LEU A 11 44.47 -1.15 2.01
C LEU A 11 43.67 -2.44 2.19
N LEU A 12 44.33 -3.60 2.18
CA LEU A 12 43.71 -4.90 2.45
C LEU A 12 43.22 -5.00 3.90
N CYS A 13 43.98 -4.48 4.87
CA CYS A 13 43.52 -4.39 6.26
C CYS A 13 42.33 -3.43 6.41
N PHE A 14 42.30 -2.31 5.68
CA PHE A 14 41.16 -1.38 5.71
C PHE A 14 39.89 -2.01 5.13
N CYS A 15 40.02 -2.77 4.02
CA CYS A 15 38.92 -3.56 3.49
C CYS A 15 38.46 -4.66 4.47
N ALA A 16 39.39 -5.35 5.14
CA ALA A 16 39.05 -6.36 6.15
C ALA A 16 38.31 -5.76 7.36
N THR A 17 38.73 -4.60 7.86
CA THR A 17 38.00 -3.90 8.93
C THR A 17 36.64 -3.37 8.47
N PHE A 18 36.51 -2.90 7.22
CA PHE A 18 35.21 -2.49 6.69
C PHE A 18 34.26 -3.69 6.53
N SER A 19 34.77 -4.86 6.12
CA SER A 19 34.01 -6.10 6.05
C SER A 19 33.61 -6.64 7.43
N LEU A 20 34.45 -6.50 8.46
CA LEU A 20 34.08 -6.86 9.84
C LEU A 20 33.12 -5.85 10.47
N SER A 21 33.20 -4.55 10.15
CA SER A 21 32.23 -3.56 10.64
C SER A 21 30.86 -3.63 9.96
N PHE A 22 30.77 -4.13 8.73
CA PHE A 22 29.48 -4.42 8.08
C PHE A 22 28.90 -5.79 8.45
N ASN A 23 29.70 -6.77 8.86
CA ASN A 23 29.21 -8.08 9.34
C ASN A 23 28.72 -8.09 10.80
N VAL A 24 28.61 -6.93 11.46
CA VAL A 24 28.05 -6.79 12.83
C VAL A 24 26.72 -6.02 12.84
N PHE A 25 26.29 -5.46 11.70
CA PHE A 25 24.95 -4.90 11.48
C PHE A 25 24.35 -5.56 10.23
N GLY A 26 23.71 -6.71 10.42
CA GLY A 26 23.21 -7.51 9.30
C GLY A 26 23.13 -9.03 9.52
N GLN A 27 23.28 -9.51 10.75
CA GLN A 27 22.59 -10.73 11.19
C GLN A 27 21.39 -10.34 12.06
N GLU A 28 20.42 -9.65 11.45
CA GLU A 28 19.06 -10.13 11.66
C GLU A 28 19.04 -11.53 11.06
N THR A 29 19.25 -12.53 11.91
CA THR A 29 18.82 -13.87 11.57
C THR A 29 17.36 -13.76 11.17
N GLU A 30 17.03 -14.19 9.95
CA GLU A 30 15.73 -14.76 9.67
C GLU A 30 15.56 -15.97 10.60
N ARG A 31 15.20 -15.68 11.86
CA ARG A 31 14.17 -16.47 12.49
C ARG A 31 13.01 -16.34 11.51
N GLN A 32 12.75 -17.41 10.78
CA GLN A 32 11.37 -17.80 10.62
C GLN A 32 10.79 -17.77 12.04
N GLU A 33 10.11 -16.68 12.41
CA GLU A 33 9.02 -16.76 13.36
C GLU A 33 8.02 -17.68 12.67
N VAL A 34 8.25 -18.99 12.84
CA VAL A 34 7.21 -19.97 12.72
C VAL A 34 6.17 -19.49 13.71
N GLU A 35 5.04 -18.99 13.20
CA GLU A 35 3.81 -18.85 13.99
C GLU A 35 3.41 -20.28 14.40
N LEU A 36 4.10 -20.80 15.41
CA LEU A 36 3.75 -22.05 16.07
C LEU A 36 2.33 -21.86 16.61
N PRO A 37 1.44 -22.85 16.45
CA PRO A 37 0.07 -22.72 16.89
C PRO A 37 -0.02 -22.81 18.43
N LEU A 38 0.32 -21.70 19.09
CA LEU A 38 -0.06 -21.38 20.48
C LEU A 38 -1.60 -21.23 20.65
N TYR A 39 -2.37 -21.47 19.57
CA TYR A 39 -3.82 -21.62 19.52
C TYR A 39 -4.40 -22.66 20.49
N GLY A 40 -3.58 -23.56 21.04
CA GLY A 40 -4.04 -24.62 21.96
C GLY A 40 -4.34 -24.16 23.39
N ILE A 41 -3.75 -23.06 23.87
CA ILE A 41 -3.95 -22.57 25.24
C ILE A 41 -4.75 -21.26 25.21
N THR A 42 -6.06 -21.38 25.42
CA THR A 42 -6.96 -20.25 25.66
C THR A 42 -7.06 -19.89 27.14
N GLU A 43 -6.79 -20.81 28.05
CA GLU A 43 -6.97 -20.61 29.49
C GLU A 43 -5.73 -19.97 30.13
N ALA A 44 -5.95 -19.10 31.12
CA ALA A 44 -4.92 -18.55 31.97
C ALA A 44 -4.44 -19.65 32.94
N VAL A 45 -3.12 -19.87 33.00
CA VAL A 45 -2.46 -20.87 33.84
C VAL A 45 -1.48 -20.20 34.80
N ILE A 46 -1.42 -20.66 36.05
CA ILE A 46 -0.47 -20.19 37.06
C ILE A 46 0.88 -20.88 36.84
N LEU A 47 1.97 -20.12 36.87
CA LEU A 47 3.34 -20.64 36.96
C LEU A 47 4.00 -20.13 38.24
N SER A 48 4.80 -20.99 38.88
CA SER A 48 5.69 -20.55 39.97
C SER A 48 6.98 -19.94 39.39
N ASP A 49 7.66 -19.06 40.15
CA ASP A 49 8.90 -18.39 39.70
C ASP A 49 10.02 -19.35 39.29
N ASN A 50 10.00 -20.59 39.79
CA ASN A 50 10.97 -21.63 39.46
C ASN A 50 10.56 -22.51 38.26
N GLU A 51 9.37 -22.29 37.69
CA GLU A 51 8.78 -23.03 36.56
C GLU A 51 8.61 -22.13 35.31
N ALA A 52 9.58 -21.23 35.07
CA ALA A 52 9.66 -20.51 33.80
C ALA A 52 9.63 -21.49 32.61
N PRO A 53 8.85 -21.23 31.55
CA PRO A 53 8.45 -22.26 30.58
C PRO A 53 9.54 -22.59 29.54
N GLU A 54 10.60 -23.30 29.96
CA GLU A 54 11.41 -24.10 29.02
C GLU A 54 10.63 -25.34 28.54
N ALA A 55 9.64 -25.81 29.31
CA ALA A 55 8.99 -27.10 29.12
C ALA A 55 7.53 -27.02 28.64
N THR A 56 7.31 -26.63 27.36
CA THR A 56 6.29 -27.27 26.48
C THR A 56 6.22 -26.70 25.05
N VAL A 57 6.59 -25.43 24.80
CA VAL A 57 6.31 -24.78 23.50
C VAL A 57 7.54 -24.13 22.82
N GLY A 58 8.74 -24.21 23.41
CA GLY A 58 9.99 -23.85 22.72
C GLY A 58 10.18 -22.36 22.42
N VAL A 59 9.44 -21.48 23.09
CA VAL A 59 9.57 -20.01 22.97
C VAL A 59 10.49 -19.51 24.10
N PRO A 60 11.59 -18.79 23.80
CA PRO A 60 12.47 -18.25 24.85
C PRO A 60 11.74 -17.26 25.76
N PHE A 61 11.99 -17.33 27.08
CA PHE A 61 11.37 -16.44 28.06
C PHE A 61 11.56 -14.96 27.70
N ASP A 62 12.76 -14.56 27.24
CA ASP A 62 13.10 -13.20 26.78
C ASP A 62 12.27 -12.67 25.60
N SER A 63 11.51 -13.53 24.91
CA SER A 63 10.60 -13.15 23.82
C SER A 63 9.14 -13.01 24.25
N LEU A 64 8.81 -13.45 25.46
CA LEU A 64 7.56 -13.10 26.14
C LEU A 64 7.82 -11.78 26.88
N ALA A 65 6.92 -10.81 26.78
CA ALA A 65 7.00 -9.58 27.57
C ALA A 65 5.90 -9.53 28.63
N PRO A 66 6.17 -8.98 29.83
CA PRO A 66 5.16 -8.81 30.88
C PRO A 66 4.19 -7.70 30.48
N TYR A 67 2.93 -7.79 30.92
CA TYR A 67 2.01 -6.66 30.82
C TYR A 67 2.56 -5.44 31.59
N GLY A 68 3.10 -4.47 30.85
CA GLY A 68 3.66 -3.24 31.39
C GLY A 68 2.95 -1.99 30.86
N SER A 69 3.24 -0.84 31.47
CA SER A 69 2.65 0.46 31.09
C SER A 69 3.13 1.00 29.73
N ASP A 70 4.14 0.37 29.10
CA ASP A 70 4.74 0.83 27.85
C ASP A 70 3.97 0.31 26.62
N LYS A 71 3.18 1.21 26.02
CA LYS A 71 2.16 0.91 24.98
C LYS A 71 2.71 0.37 23.66
N ARG A 72 4.02 0.20 23.50
CA ARG A 72 4.69 -0.07 22.20
C ARG A 72 4.79 -1.55 21.79
N ARG A 73 4.48 -2.51 22.68
CA ARG A 73 4.66 -3.96 22.43
C ARG A 73 3.44 -4.83 22.74
N LEU A 74 2.24 -4.22 22.76
CA LEU A 74 1.01 -4.87 23.24
C LEU A 74 0.58 -6.12 22.45
N SER A 75 0.96 -6.26 21.18
CA SER A 75 0.57 -7.39 20.31
C SER A 75 1.34 -8.70 20.56
N LYS A 76 2.44 -8.67 21.33
CA LYS A 76 3.26 -9.85 21.69
C LYS A 76 3.26 -10.12 23.22
N LEU A 77 2.28 -9.58 23.96
CA LEU A 77 2.13 -9.81 25.40
C LEU A 77 1.38 -11.10 25.70
N SER A 78 1.92 -11.90 26.62
CA SER A 78 1.43 -13.26 26.89
C SER A 78 1.46 -13.68 28.35
N TYR A 79 2.10 -12.91 29.25
CA TYR A 79 2.11 -13.20 30.69
C TYR A 79 1.89 -11.96 31.56
N LEU A 80 1.26 -12.21 32.70
CA LEU A 80 0.98 -11.26 33.77
C LEU A 80 1.93 -11.54 34.94
N ASP A 81 2.75 -10.55 35.29
CA ASP A 81 3.60 -10.58 36.49
C ASP A 81 2.81 -9.90 37.62
N PHE A 82 2.28 -10.71 38.54
CA PHE A 82 1.37 -10.26 39.59
C PHE A 82 2.04 -9.40 40.66
N GLU A 83 3.34 -9.56 40.89
CA GLU A 83 4.08 -8.81 41.91
C GLU A 83 4.55 -7.44 41.38
N SER A 84 4.59 -7.27 40.05
CA SER A 84 4.99 -6.01 39.40
C SER A 84 3.97 -4.85 39.46
N GLY A 85 2.75 -5.07 39.95
CA GLY A 85 1.72 -4.02 40.02
C GLY A 85 0.39 -4.39 40.68
N ASP A 86 -0.48 -3.40 40.88
CA ASP A 86 -1.83 -3.57 41.47
C ASP A 86 -2.82 -4.22 40.48
N TRP A 87 -2.75 -5.55 40.34
CA TRP A 87 -3.60 -6.29 39.41
C TRP A 87 -4.94 -6.70 40.02
N THR A 88 -6.01 -6.12 39.51
CA THR A 88 -7.40 -6.49 39.78
C THR A 88 -8.04 -7.08 38.53
N LEU A 89 -9.16 -7.79 38.67
CA LEU A 89 -9.91 -8.29 37.52
C LEU A 89 -10.24 -7.16 36.53
N ASP A 90 -10.61 -5.98 37.02
CA ASP A 90 -10.91 -4.80 36.20
C ASP A 90 -9.67 -4.24 35.48
N SER A 91 -8.49 -4.19 36.14
CA SER A 91 -7.28 -3.69 35.48
C SER A 91 -6.75 -4.69 34.43
N VAL A 92 -6.82 -5.99 34.71
CA VAL A 92 -6.51 -7.04 33.72
C VAL A 92 -7.50 -7.01 32.55
N LEU A 93 -8.80 -6.83 32.80
CA LEU A 93 -9.80 -6.72 31.74
C LEU A 93 -9.62 -5.45 30.90
N ALA A 94 -9.26 -4.31 31.49
CA ALA A 94 -8.96 -3.09 30.75
C ALA A 94 -7.77 -3.28 29.79
N VAL A 95 -6.75 -4.04 30.21
CA VAL A 95 -5.58 -4.34 29.38
C VAL A 95 -5.90 -5.38 28.31
N TRP A 96 -6.56 -6.49 28.66
CA TRP A 96 -7.03 -7.51 27.70
C TRP A 96 -7.94 -6.89 26.62
N ASN A 97 -8.93 -6.10 27.00
CA ASN A 97 -9.83 -5.39 26.09
C ASN A 97 -9.09 -4.44 25.12
N LYS A 98 -7.88 -4.01 25.48
CA LYS A 98 -7.05 -3.08 24.70
C LYS A 98 -6.07 -3.78 23.76
N CYS A 99 -5.45 -4.87 24.16
CA CYS A 99 -4.54 -5.65 23.30
C CYS A 99 -5.24 -6.76 22.50
N GLY A 100 -6.47 -7.13 22.87
CA GLY A 100 -7.21 -8.25 22.31
C GLY A 100 -6.56 -9.60 22.55
N TYR A 101 -5.83 -9.78 23.66
CA TYR A 101 -5.32 -11.08 24.08
C TYR A 101 -5.44 -11.26 25.59
N PRO A 102 -6.01 -12.38 26.08
CA PRO A 102 -6.01 -12.69 27.51
C PRO A 102 -4.61 -13.03 27.99
N PRO A 103 -4.29 -12.81 29.28
CA PRO A 103 -3.09 -13.39 29.89
C PRO A 103 -3.13 -14.91 29.75
N ARG A 104 -2.08 -15.52 29.18
CA ARG A 104 -1.95 -16.98 29.09
C ARG A 104 -1.25 -17.56 30.32
N PHE A 105 -0.27 -16.82 30.84
CA PHE A 105 0.42 -17.17 32.08
C PHE A 105 0.22 -16.07 33.12
N VAL A 106 0.00 -16.46 34.38
CA VAL A 106 0.05 -15.56 35.53
C VAL A 106 1.15 -16.05 36.46
N ILE A 107 2.11 -15.19 36.75
CA ILE A 107 3.28 -15.46 37.59
C ILE A 107 3.12 -14.68 38.90
N GLY A 108 3.43 -15.31 40.03
CA GLY A 108 3.44 -14.67 41.35
C GLY A 108 3.84 -15.66 42.45
N GLU A 109 4.07 -15.15 43.66
CA GLU A 109 4.62 -15.95 44.75
C GLU A 109 3.64 -17.00 45.32
N GLU A 110 4.18 -18.01 46.00
CA GLU A 110 3.38 -19.09 46.63
C GLU A 110 2.41 -18.54 47.70
N GLU A 111 2.76 -17.42 48.36
CA GLU A 111 1.87 -16.72 49.30
C GLU A 111 0.62 -16.13 48.59
N SER A 112 0.76 -15.72 47.33
CA SER A 112 -0.30 -15.16 46.49
C SER A 112 -1.19 -16.24 45.82
N ALA A 113 -0.85 -17.53 45.92
CA ALA A 113 -1.45 -18.63 45.14
C ALA A 113 -2.99 -18.72 45.22
N THR A 114 -3.60 -18.38 46.35
CA THR A 114 -5.08 -18.40 46.48
C THR A 114 -5.74 -17.26 45.70
N LEU A 115 -5.14 -16.07 45.67
CA LEU A 115 -5.61 -14.92 44.90
C LEU A 115 -5.37 -15.14 43.40
N LEU A 116 -4.20 -15.65 43.03
CA LEU A 116 -3.85 -16.04 41.66
C LEU A 116 -4.87 -17.03 41.09
N ARG A 117 -5.29 -18.03 41.88
CA ARG A 117 -6.30 -19.02 41.48
C ARG A 117 -7.68 -18.39 41.28
N ALA A 118 -8.14 -17.58 42.23
CA ALA A 118 -9.42 -16.88 42.09
C ALA A 118 -9.43 -15.93 40.87
N LEU A 119 -8.30 -15.28 40.56
CA LEU A 119 -8.13 -14.45 39.36
C LEU A 119 -8.17 -15.29 38.07
N CYS A 120 -7.43 -16.40 38.01
CA CYS A 120 -7.42 -17.28 36.84
C CYS A 120 -8.80 -17.92 36.58
N ASP A 121 -9.47 -18.42 37.62
CA ASP A 121 -10.83 -18.96 37.53
C ASP A 121 -11.81 -17.90 36.99
N SER A 122 -11.69 -16.66 37.49
CA SER A 122 -12.49 -15.52 37.01
C SER A 122 -12.22 -15.21 35.53
N LEU A 123 -10.95 -15.09 35.12
CA LEU A 123 -10.54 -14.80 33.73
C LEU A 123 -10.96 -15.91 32.76
N ASN A 124 -10.91 -17.17 33.20
CA ASN A 124 -11.31 -18.32 32.40
C ASN A 124 -12.83 -18.43 32.23
N SER A 125 -13.62 -17.94 33.21
CA SER A 125 -15.09 -17.91 33.14
C SER A 125 -15.68 -16.83 32.21
N ILE A 126 -14.87 -15.92 31.66
CA ILE A 126 -15.35 -14.81 30.83
C ILE A 126 -15.56 -15.23 29.38
N ASP A 127 -16.76 -14.95 28.86
CA ASP A 127 -17.14 -15.19 27.45
C ASP A 127 -16.24 -14.43 26.48
N ARG A 128 -16.07 -15.01 25.28
CA ARG A 128 -15.03 -14.58 24.35
C ARG A 128 -15.52 -14.44 22.92
N VAL A 129 -15.07 -13.36 22.31
CA VAL A 129 -15.23 -13.03 20.90
C VAL A 129 -13.88 -13.24 20.21
N LYS A 130 -13.83 -14.02 19.12
CA LYS A 130 -12.60 -14.31 18.38
C LYS A 130 -12.65 -13.67 17.00
N GLY A 131 -11.52 -13.13 16.55
CA GLY A 131 -11.40 -12.61 15.19
C GLY A 131 -10.01 -12.83 14.60
N ARG A 132 -9.97 -12.93 13.28
CA ARG A 132 -8.77 -13.07 12.46
C ARG A 132 -8.83 -12.10 11.29
N VAL A 133 -7.67 -11.59 10.90
CA VAL A 133 -7.47 -10.82 9.69
C VAL A 133 -6.59 -11.61 8.74
N ASP A 134 -7.20 -12.13 7.67
CA ASP A 134 -6.50 -12.80 6.59
C ASP A 134 -5.99 -11.77 5.57
N ALA A 135 -4.67 -11.74 5.39
CA ALA A 135 -4.02 -11.06 4.29
C ALA A 135 -3.87 -12.00 3.09
N SER A 136 -4.14 -11.48 1.89
CA SER A 136 -3.82 -12.19 0.65
C SER A 136 -2.30 -12.24 0.42
N LYS A 137 -1.65 -13.27 0.98
CA LYS A 137 -0.25 -13.71 0.76
C LYS A 137 0.73 -12.59 0.35
N ARG A 138 1.27 -11.85 1.35
CA ARG A 138 2.44 -10.90 1.34
C ARG A 138 2.21 -9.56 2.08
N PHE A 139 1.11 -9.37 2.80
CA PHE A 139 0.91 -8.15 3.60
C PHE A 139 1.35 -8.33 5.05
N ASP A 140 1.92 -7.27 5.61
CA ASP A 140 2.14 -7.11 7.04
C ASP A 140 0.79 -6.98 7.76
N CYS A 141 0.49 -7.91 8.69
CA CYS A 141 -0.72 -7.93 9.51
C CYS A 141 -0.55 -7.32 10.91
N GLU A 142 0.62 -6.77 11.26
CA GLU A 142 0.77 -6.00 12.48
C GLU A 142 0.05 -4.64 12.35
N GLY A 143 -0.20 -3.91 13.44
CA GLY A 143 -0.70 -2.55 13.34
C GLY A 143 -2.20 -2.37 13.14
N ILE A 144 -3.01 -3.41 13.37
CA ILE A 144 -4.47 -3.34 13.24
C ILE A 144 -5.06 -2.75 14.53
N SER A 145 -6.04 -1.86 14.41
CA SER A 145 -6.75 -1.22 15.52
C SER A 145 -8.26 -1.29 15.31
N GLU A 146 -9.05 -1.00 16.33
CA GLU A 146 -10.50 -0.82 16.16
C GLU A 146 -10.84 0.65 15.99
N LEU A 147 -11.61 0.93 14.93
CA LEU A 147 -11.93 2.27 14.44
C LEU A 147 -12.55 3.17 15.53
N GLY A 148 -11.88 4.28 15.84
CA GLY A 148 -12.35 5.25 16.84
C GLY A 148 -12.10 4.85 18.30
N THR A 149 -11.37 3.75 18.56
CA THR A 149 -10.96 3.32 19.91
C THR A 149 -9.44 3.41 20.08
N ASP A 150 -8.95 3.11 21.28
CA ASP A 150 -7.52 2.95 21.58
C ASP A 150 -7.06 1.48 21.65
N ARG A 151 -7.90 0.55 21.16
CA ARG A 151 -7.62 -0.89 21.08
C ARG A 151 -6.73 -1.21 19.87
N TYR A 152 -5.79 -2.14 20.03
CA TYR A 152 -4.75 -2.48 19.07
C TYR A 152 -4.45 -3.98 19.10
N PHE A 153 -4.30 -4.59 17.92
CA PHE A 153 -4.37 -6.02 17.67
C PHE A 153 -3.31 -6.49 16.67
N GLY A 154 -3.13 -7.81 16.58
CA GLY A 154 -2.36 -8.45 15.50
C GLY A 154 -3.25 -9.00 14.39
N SER A 155 -2.72 -9.99 13.66
CA SER A 155 -3.45 -10.82 12.67
C SER A 155 -4.62 -11.61 13.27
N SER A 156 -4.66 -11.78 14.58
CA SER A 156 -5.78 -12.35 15.31
C SER A 156 -6.03 -11.57 16.60
N PHE A 157 -7.19 -11.80 17.22
CA PHE A 157 -7.56 -11.25 18.52
C PHE A 157 -8.66 -12.07 19.20
N ILE A 158 -8.72 -11.94 20.51
CA ILE A 158 -9.69 -12.52 21.44
C ILE A 158 -10.14 -11.37 22.36
N LEU A 159 -11.38 -10.90 22.22
CA LEU A 159 -11.94 -9.85 23.08
C LEU A 159 -12.75 -10.45 24.24
N PRO A 160 -12.69 -9.85 25.45
CA PRO A 160 -13.50 -10.26 26.59
C PRO A 160 -14.94 -9.72 26.47
N ASN A 161 -15.94 -10.54 26.77
CA ASN A 161 -17.35 -10.15 26.84
C ASN A 161 -17.98 -10.53 28.20
N PRO A 162 -17.56 -9.93 29.33
CA PRO A 162 -17.96 -10.34 30.68
C PRO A 162 -19.45 -10.13 31.02
N LYS A 163 -20.26 -9.63 30.07
CA LYS A 163 -21.69 -9.38 30.24
C LYS A 163 -22.59 -10.09 29.21
N GLY A 164 -22.01 -10.78 28.23
CA GLY A 164 -22.75 -11.30 27.08
C GLY A 164 -23.52 -10.21 26.31
N GLU A 165 -22.98 -8.99 26.25
CA GLU A 165 -23.54 -7.87 25.48
C GLU A 165 -23.14 -8.02 23.99
N GLU A 166 -23.86 -7.37 23.08
CA GLU A 166 -23.45 -7.40 21.65
C GLU A 166 -22.23 -6.50 21.45
N ILE A 167 -21.18 -7.06 20.83
CA ILE A 167 -19.94 -6.32 20.52
C ILE A 167 -19.88 -6.13 19.02
N THR A 168 -19.92 -4.88 18.55
CA THR A 168 -19.60 -4.54 17.16
C THR A 168 -18.12 -4.21 17.06
N PHE A 169 -17.42 -4.83 16.11
CA PHE A 169 -16.00 -4.64 15.86
C PHE A 169 -15.75 -4.10 14.46
N ARG A 170 -14.99 -3.00 14.37
CA ARG A 170 -14.61 -2.31 13.13
C ARG A 170 -13.10 -2.30 12.96
N PRO A 171 -12.47 -3.25 12.24
CA PRO A 171 -11.02 -3.24 12.02
C PRO A 171 -10.58 -2.03 11.21
N TYR A 172 -9.40 -1.50 11.53
CA TYR A 172 -8.83 -0.33 10.90
C TYR A 172 -7.29 -0.37 10.89
N LYS A 173 -6.72 -0.10 9.72
CA LYS A 173 -5.28 0.09 9.48
C LYS A 173 -5.13 1.13 8.36
N PRO A 174 -4.42 2.27 8.57
CA PRO A 174 -4.24 3.28 7.53
C PRO A 174 -3.68 2.69 6.23
N GLY A 175 -4.26 3.08 5.09
CA GLY A 175 -3.89 2.54 3.77
C GLY A 175 -4.54 1.20 3.38
N TYR A 176 -5.40 0.64 4.23
CA TYR A 176 -6.10 -0.62 3.98
C TYR A 176 -7.60 -0.51 4.18
N LEU A 177 -8.34 -1.35 3.46
CA LEU A 177 -9.77 -1.60 3.58
C LEU A 177 -9.97 -3.02 4.12
N PHE A 178 -11.01 -3.22 4.92
CA PHE A 178 -11.38 -4.53 5.47
C PHE A 178 -12.73 -4.97 4.90
N PHE A 179 -12.89 -6.27 4.65
CA PHE A 179 -14.17 -6.88 4.29
C PHE A 179 -14.45 -8.10 5.16
N PRO A 180 -15.64 -8.21 5.79
CA PRO A 180 -16.65 -7.15 5.93
C PRO A 180 -16.10 -5.91 6.65
N ALA A 181 -16.76 -4.76 6.52
CA ALA A 181 -16.29 -3.51 7.13
C ALA A 181 -16.45 -3.52 8.66
N GLU A 182 -17.46 -4.25 9.15
CA GLU A 182 -17.71 -4.49 10.56
C GLU A 182 -18.35 -5.86 10.80
N ILE A 183 -18.20 -6.42 12.00
CA ILE A 183 -18.96 -7.60 12.44
C ILE A 183 -19.53 -7.34 13.84
N THR A 184 -20.82 -7.63 14.02
CA THR A 184 -21.47 -7.66 15.33
C THR A 184 -21.56 -9.10 15.85
N PHE A 185 -20.93 -9.32 17.00
CA PHE A 185 -20.97 -10.58 17.75
C PHE A 185 -22.16 -10.54 18.71
N GLY A 186 -23.25 -11.22 18.33
CA GLY A 186 -24.48 -11.33 19.13
C GLY A 186 -24.49 -12.51 20.09
N LYS A 187 -25.49 -12.54 20.98
CA LYS A 187 -25.73 -13.64 21.94
C LYS A 187 -25.85 -14.98 21.23
N GLY A 188 -25.13 -16.01 21.69
CA GLY A 188 -25.11 -17.33 21.05
C GLY A 188 -24.13 -17.48 19.89
N LYS A 189 -23.34 -16.45 19.54
CA LYS A 189 -22.13 -16.56 18.68
C LYS A 189 -20.82 -16.62 19.50
N GLU A 190 -20.88 -17.01 20.77
CA GLU A 190 -19.71 -17.21 21.62
C GLU A 190 -18.71 -18.18 20.98
N ASN A 191 -17.42 -17.87 21.05
CA ASN A 191 -16.32 -18.64 20.43
C ASN A 191 -16.32 -18.78 18.89
N VAL A 192 -17.25 -18.17 18.15
CA VAL A 192 -17.18 -18.11 16.67
C VAL A 192 -16.03 -17.18 16.25
N GLU A 193 -15.15 -17.65 15.36
CA GLU A 193 -14.05 -16.87 14.80
C GLU A 193 -14.54 -16.06 13.59
N ALA A 194 -14.59 -14.73 13.73
CA ALA A 194 -14.84 -13.83 12.62
C ALA A 194 -13.60 -13.69 11.73
N THR A 195 -13.78 -13.73 10.41
CA THR A 195 -12.67 -13.52 9.46
C THR A 195 -12.87 -12.21 8.70
N PHE A 196 -11.88 -11.33 8.78
CA PHE A 196 -11.80 -10.11 7.98
C PHE A 196 -10.71 -10.28 6.92
N ARG A 197 -10.96 -9.84 5.69
CA ARG A 197 -9.95 -9.79 4.64
C ARG A 197 -9.43 -8.38 4.47
N MET A 198 -8.11 -8.24 4.46
CA MET A 198 -7.44 -6.93 4.33
C MET A 198 -6.99 -6.69 2.89
N TYR A 199 -7.43 -5.58 2.30
CA TYR A 199 -7.08 -5.12 0.95
C TYR A 199 -6.35 -3.79 1.03
N ARG A 200 -5.34 -3.58 0.18
CA ARG A 200 -4.62 -2.30 0.11
C ARG A 200 -5.40 -1.29 -0.73
N LEU A 201 -5.58 -0.08 -0.21
CA LEU A 201 -6.20 1.03 -0.94
C LEU A 201 -5.22 1.66 -1.96
N ASP A 202 -5.74 2.13 -3.08
CA ASP A 202 -5.02 3.06 -3.95
C ASP A 202 -4.94 4.45 -3.30
N ILE A 203 -3.87 5.18 -3.58
CA ILE A 203 -3.65 6.50 -2.99
C ILE A 203 -4.68 7.55 -3.43
N SER A 204 -5.43 7.32 -4.52
CA SER A 204 -6.56 8.16 -4.92
C SER A 204 -7.86 7.87 -4.16
N ALA A 205 -7.95 6.73 -3.46
CA ALA A 205 -9.12 6.40 -2.64
C ALA A 205 -9.24 7.37 -1.46
N GLY A 206 -10.45 7.88 -1.22
CA GLY A 206 -10.71 8.81 -0.11
C GLY A 206 -10.22 10.25 -0.33
N VAL A 207 -9.75 10.65 -1.52
CA VAL A 207 -9.45 12.05 -1.82
C VAL A 207 -10.73 12.89 -1.75
N VAL A 208 -10.72 13.92 -0.90
CA VAL A 208 -11.81 14.88 -0.66
C VAL A 208 -11.59 16.19 -1.43
N ALA A 209 -10.33 16.63 -1.57
CA ALA A 209 -9.98 17.80 -2.37
C ALA A 209 -8.57 17.65 -2.96
N HIS A 210 -8.34 18.21 -4.16
CA HIS A 210 -7.04 18.16 -4.83
C HIS A 210 -6.83 19.41 -5.69
N TYR A 211 -5.75 20.14 -5.43
CA TYR A 211 -5.38 21.38 -6.10
C TYR A 211 -3.97 21.28 -6.68
N LEU A 212 -3.90 20.94 -7.96
CA LEU A 212 -2.67 20.93 -8.75
C LEU A 212 -2.34 22.34 -9.24
N LYS A 213 -1.09 22.78 -9.06
CA LYS A 213 -0.63 24.05 -9.61
C LYS A 213 -0.16 23.88 -11.07
N SER A 214 -1.12 23.84 -11.98
CA SER A 214 -0.87 24.11 -13.41
C SER A 214 -1.24 25.57 -13.73
N ASP A 215 -0.76 26.14 -14.84
CA ASP A 215 -1.13 27.49 -15.32
C ASP A 215 -2.61 27.62 -15.75
N ARG A 216 -3.44 26.63 -15.43
CA ARG A 216 -4.90 26.67 -15.46
C ARG A 216 -5.43 26.07 -14.16
N PHE A 217 -6.28 26.82 -13.47
CA PHE A 217 -7.14 26.26 -12.45
C PHE A 217 -8.08 25.26 -13.14
N VAL A 218 -7.94 23.97 -12.83
CA VAL A 218 -8.87 22.93 -13.28
C VAL A 218 -9.70 22.55 -12.07
N ASP A 219 -10.96 22.97 -12.13
CA ASP A 219 -11.99 22.69 -11.15
C ASP A 219 -12.27 21.18 -11.06
N LEU A 220 -11.98 20.58 -9.90
CA LEU A 220 -12.39 19.23 -9.53
C LEU A 220 -13.33 19.34 -8.32
N TRP A 221 -14.64 19.18 -8.56
CA TRP A 221 -15.69 19.36 -7.56
C TRP A 221 -16.34 18.04 -7.15
N ASP A 222 -16.57 17.85 -5.84
CA ASP A 222 -17.93 17.87 -5.29
C ASP A 222 -17.94 18.16 -3.75
N VAL A 223 -19.14 18.35 -3.20
CA VAL A 223 -19.56 18.53 -1.80
C VAL A 223 -19.45 19.95 -1.23
N LYS A 224 -20.42 20.78 -1.64
CA LYS A 224 -20.93 22.01 -0.97
C LYS A 224 -19.92 23.10 -0.54
N ALA A 225 -18.64 22.98 -0.88
CA ALA A 225 -17.61 23.98 -0.63
C ALA A 225 -17.91 25.29 -1.37
N SER A 226 -18.43 26.32 -0.68
CA SER A 226 -18.49 27.67 -1.26
C SER A 226 -17.10 28.29 -1.19
N VAL A 227 -16.30 28.05 -2.24
CA VAL A 227 -14.98 28.67 -2.46
C VAL A 227 -15.17 30.13 -2.83
N GLY A 228 -14.62 31.03 -2.01
CA GLY A 228 -14.57 32.46 -2.30
C GLY A 228 -13.20 32.85 -2.82
N TYR A 229 -13.15 33.43 -4.02
CA TYR A 229 -11.91 33.99 -4.58
C TYR A 229 -11.73 35.45 -4.15
N GLY A 230 -10.77 35.70 -3.26
CA GLY A 230 -10.25 37.04 -3.00
C GLY A 230 -9.04 37.31 -3.89
N ARG A 231 -9.19 38.18 -4.88
CA ARG A 231 -8.08 38.62 -5.76
C ARG A 231 -7.75 40.08 -5.48
N GLU A 232 -6.89 40.30 -4.49
CA GLU A 232 -6.17 41.56 -4.30
C GLU A 232 -4.72 41.38 -4.78
N ASP A 233 -4.22 42.40 -5.47
CA ASP A 233 -2.99 42.52 -6.25
C ASP A 233 -1.82 41.56 -5.93
N ASP A 234 -1.29 40.94 -6.99
CA ASP A 234 -0.06 40.13 -7.08
C ASP A 234 0.11 38.94 -6.10
N GLN A 235 -0.86 38.63 -5.23
CA GLN A 235 -0.79 37.50 -4.30
C GLN A 235 -2.03 36.60 -4.36
N THR A 236 -1.90 35.46 -5.05
CA THR A 236 -2.97 34.45 -5.11
C THR A 236 -3.02 33.62 -3.83
N SER A 237 -4.03 33.88 -3.00
CA SER A 237 -4.43 32.99 -1.89
C SER A 237 -5.63 32.13 -2.29
N VAL A 238 -5.76 30.93 -1.71
CA VAL A 238 -6.85 29.99 -2.03
C VAL A 238 -7.57 29.60 -0.74
N SER A 239 -8.87 29.85 -0.66
CA SER A 239 -9.71 29.52 0.49
C SER A 239 -10.54 28.28 0.20
N VAL A 240 -10.26 27.18 0.89
CA VAL A 240 -10.91 25.87 0.74
C VAL A 240 -11.89 25.67 1.88
N LEU A 241 -13.19 25.61 1.57
CA LEU A 241 -14.24 25.43 2.56
C LEU A 241 -14.71 23.97 2.59
N LEU A 242 -14.22 23.18 3.54
CA LEU A 242 -14.64 21.79 3.69
C LEU A 242 -16.01 21.75 4.36
N LYS A 243 -17.07 21.49 3.57
CA LYS A 243 -18.43 21.24 4.08
C LYS A 243 -18.75 19.75 4.02
N GLY A 244 -19.28 19.21 5.10
CA GLY A 244 -19.77 17.85 5.16
C GLY A 244 -19.60 17.29 6.56
N PRO A 245 -20.49 16.38 7.02
CA PRO A 245 -20.18 15.60 8.20
C PRO A 245 -18.84 14.88 7.98
N GLU A 246 -18.06 14.70 9.05
CA GLU A 246 -17.13 13.58 9.04
C GLU A 246 -17.95 12.32 8.77
N GLN A 247 -17.66 11.58 7.71
CA GLN A 247 -18.19 10.23 7.61
C GLN A 247 -17.69 9.46 8.83
N GLU A 248 -18.56 8.68 9.46
CA GLU A 248 -18.21 7.96 10.68
C GLU A 248 -17.01 7.04 10.43
N GLY A 249 -15.89 7.31 11.10
CA GLY A 249 -14.70 6.45 11.00
C GLY A 249 -13.37 7.18 11.07
N GLU A 250 -12.82 7.54 9.90
CA GLU A 250 -11.39 7.35 9.65
C GLU A 250 -10.47 8.54 10.02
N GLY A 251 -10.98 9.78 10.05
CA GLY A 251 -10.16 10.99 10.23
C GLY A 251 -9.70 11.59 8.90
N ARG A 252 -8.65 12.43 8.89
CA ARG A 252 -8.21 13.17 7.69
C ARG A 252 -6.70 13.24 7.51
N THR A 253 -6.26 13.33 6.25
CA THR A 253 -4.89 13.68 5.87
C THR A 253 -4.90 14.94 5.01
N PHE A 254 -4.02 15.89 5.31
CA PHE A 254 -3.72 17.06 4.49
C PHE A 254 -2.30 16.91 3.95
N HIS A 255 -2.07 17.22 2.69
CA HIS A 255 -0.75 17.22 2.05
C HIS A 255 -0.56 18.50 1.25
N PHE A 256 0.66 19.03 1.18
CA PHE A 256 1.08 19.95 0.12
C PHE A 256 2.61 20.01 0.03
N SER A 257 3.09 20.31 -1.17
CA SER A 257 4.50 20.60 -1.43
C SER A 257 4.74 22.10 -1.27
N PHE A 258 5.82 22.51 -0.61
CA PHE A 258 6.19 23.92 -0.47
C PHE A 258 7.69 24.18 -0.69
N ARG A 259 8.01 25.32 -1.29
CA ARG A 259 9.39 25.84 -1.43
C ARG A 259 9.42 27.31 -1.03
N LYS A 260 10.05 27.60 0.10
CA LYS A 260 10.29 28.97 0.62
C LYS A 260 11.21 29.75 -0.34
N LYS A 261 10.92 31.04 -0.60
CA LYS A 261 11.76 31.96 -1.41
C LYS A 261 12.68 32.85 -0.56
N GLY A 262 12.84 32.52 0.72
CA GLY A 262 13.52 33.34 1.73
C GLY A 262 12.59 34.37 2.40
N GLY A 263 13.02 34.87 3.56
CA GLY A 263 12.29 35.86 4.36
C GLY A 263 12.45 35.64 5.87
N SER A 264 12.54 36.73 6.63
CA SER A 264 12.78 36.74 8.10
C SER A 264 11.53 37.02 8.95
N LYS A 265 10.38 37.19 8.31
CA LYS A 265 9.08 37.37 8.97
C LYS A 265 8.32 36.05 8.99
N ARG A 266 7.43 35.91 9.98
CA ARG A 266 6.44 34.82 10.08
C ARG A 266 5.53 34.81 8.86
N GLN A 267 5.29 33.62 8.31
CA GLN A 267 4.51 33.38 7.10
C GLN A 267 3.44 32.32 7.38
N CYS A 268 2.28 32.42 6.75
CA CYS A 268 1.21 31.44 6.90
C CYS A 268 1.19 30.45 5.74
N LEU A 269 1.42 29.16 6.01
CA LEU A 269 1.29 28.08 5.03
C LEU A 269 -0.17 27.67 4.87
N LEU A 270 -0.85 27.40 5.99
CA LEU A 270 -2.26 27.03 6.06
C LEU A 270 -2.87 27.67 7.32
N SER A 271 -4.05 28.26 7.22
CA SER A 271 -4.78 28.78 8.37
C SER A 271 -6.17 28.19 8.43
N GLY A 272 -6.65 27.83 9.63
CA GLY A 272 -7.90 27.11 9.78
C GLY A 272 -8.42 27.14 11.21
N ARG A 273 -9.72 26.85 11.36
CA ARG A 273 -10.38 26.96 12.68
C ARG A 273 -9.86 25.98 13.73
N ALA A 274 -9.42 24.80 13.30
CA ALA A 274 -8.87 23.77 14.19
C ALA A 274 -7.36 23.96 14.44
N PHE A 275 -6.61 24.36 13.41
CA PHE A 275 -5.18 24.65 13.50
C PHE A 275 -4.75 25.65 12.42
N ASP A 276 -3.73 26.42 12.77
CA ASP A 276 -2.88 27.17 11.87
C ASP A 276 -1.52 26.45 11.74
N LEU A 277 -0.94 26.56 10.55
CA LEU A 277 0.39 26.11 10.23
C LEU A 277 1.18 27.25 9.60
N LEU A 278 2.25 27.62 10.28
CA LEU A 278 3.01 28.84 10.06
C LEU A 278 4.49 28.51 9.92
N LEU A 279 5.24 29.35 9.22
CA LEU A 279 6.68 29.22 9.06
C LEU A 279 7.34 30.49 9.61
N ASP A 280 8.17 30.33 10.64
CA ASP A 280 8.93 31.40 11.29
C ASP A 280 10.42 31.10 11.16
N ASN A 281 11.09 31.82 10.25
CA ASN A 281 12.47 31.57 9.87
C ASN A 281 12.68 30.11 9.42
N GLU A 282 13.47 29.31 10.14
CA GLU A 282 13.70 27.87 9.87
C GLU A 282 12.74 26.94 10.63
N ARG A 283 11.67 27.46 11.24
CA ARG A 283 10.77 26.67 12.10
C ARG A 283 9.36 26.59 11.55
N LEU A 284 8.89 25.37 11.32
CA LEU A 284 7.49 25.05 11.16
C LEU A 284 6.81 25.15 12.51
N ILE A 285 5.71 25.88 12.57
CA ILE A 285 4.88 26.07 13.76
C ILE A 285 3.49 25.54 13.45
N LEU A 286 3.08 24.47 14.15
CA LEU A 286 1.69 24.02 14.17
C LEU A 286 1.06 24.57 15.46
N SER A 287 0.01 25.37 15.36
CA SER A 287 -0.70 25.91 16.53
C SER A 287 -2.21 25.75 16.40
N GLY A 288 -2.90 25.41 17.48
CA GLY A 288 -4.35 25.23 17.44
C GLY A 288 -4.97 25.10 18.82
N LYS A 289 -6.23 24.66 18.86
CA LYS A 289 -7.00 24.48 20.10
C LYS A 289 -7.59 23.08 20.16
N ASN A 290 -7.60 22.49 21.35
CA ASN A 290 -8.28 21.22 21.65
C ASN A 290 -9.13 21.35 22.92
N SER A 291 -9.66 20.23 23.40
CA SER A 291 -10.42 20.12 24.65
C SER A 291 -9.60 20.42 25.91
N GLU A 292 -8.27 20.43 25.83
CA GLU A 292 -7.36 20.62 26.97
C GLU A 292 -6.70 22.02 27.00
N GLY A 293 -6.66 22.73 25.86
CA GLY A 293 -6.16 24.11 25.77
C GLY A 293 -5.66 24.53 24.39
N GLU A 294 -4.76 25.52 24.38
CA GLU A 294 -3.97 25.89 23.20
C GLU A 294 -2.70 25.04 23.13
N PHE A 295 -2.39 24.51 21.94
CA PHE A 295 -1.14 23.80 21.69
C PHE A 295 -0.29 24.53 20.65
N ILE A 296 1.03 24.50 20.81
CA ILE A 296 2.00 25.04 19.85
C ILE A 296 3.17 24.07 19.72
N LEU A 297 3.33 23.49 18.54
CA LEU A 297 4.51 22.74 18.13
C LEU A 297 5.49 23.67 17.39
N LYS A 298 6.80 23.46 17.54
CA LYS A 298 7.83 24.11 16.74
C LYS A 298 8.92 23.10 16.36
N GLU A 299 9.09 22.84 15.07
CA GLU A 299 10.09 21.90 14.54
C GLU A 299 10.91 22.56 13.43
N LYS A 300 12.16 22.13 13.21
CA LYS A 300 13.03 22.72 12.18
C LYS A 300 12.71 22.19 10.79
N VAL A 301 12.79 23.06 9.78
CA VAL A 301 12.70 22.71 8.35
C VAL A 301 13.94 23.27 7.64
N PRO A 302 14.63 22.48 6.79
CA PRO A 302 15.74 22.97 5.97
C PRO A 302 15.34 24.11 5.03
N ASP A 303 16.27 25.01 4.73
CA ASP A 303 16.05 26.08 3.76
C ASP A 303 16.55 25.72 2.36
N GLY A 304 15.84 26.17 1.33
CA GLY A 304 16.29 26.15 -0.08
C GLY A 304 15.84 24.98 -0.95
N VAL A 305 15.11 24.00 -0.41
CA VAL A 305 14.59 22.83 -1.15
C VAL A 305 13.05 22.91 -1.25
N THR A 306 12.44 22.10 -2.12
CA THR A 306 11.02 21.76 -1.97
C THR A 306 10.90 20.72 -0.87
N HIS A 307 9.92 20.90 0.02
CA HIS A 307 9.54 19.93 1.03
C HIS A 307 8.11 19.47 0.80
N ASP A 308 7.84 18.18 1.01
CA ASP A 308 6.47 17.68 1.16
C ASP A 308 6.08 17.67 2.62
N LEU A 309 4.93 18.26 2.92
CA LEU A 309 4.35 18.23 4.25
C LEU A 309 3.05 17.46 4.23
N ALA A 310 2.91 16.48 5.13
CA ALA A 310 1.64 15.85 5.42
C ALA A 310 1.25 16.00 6.90
N ILE A 311 -0.04 16.20 7.14
CA ILE A 311 -0.63 16.30 8.48
C ILE A 311 -1.79 15.31 8.53
N THR A 312 -1.66 14.30 9.38
CA THR A 312 -2.69 13.29 9.63
C THR A 312 -3.39 13.58 10.95
N SER A 313 -4.72 13.40 11.02
CA SER A 313 -5.50 13.48 12.25
C SER A 313 -6.57 12.38 12.26
N PRO A 314 -6.29 11.22 12.90
CA PRO A 314 -7.31 10.22 13.18
C PRO A 314 -8.30 10.73 14.23
N ARG A 315 -9.58 10.40 14.06
CA ARG A 315 -10.65 10.79 14.99
C ARG A 315 -10.40 10.18 16.38
N GLY A 316 -10.52 11.00 17.42
CA GLY A 316 -10.18 10.62 18.81
C GLY A 316 -8.69 10.34 19.08
N GLY A 317 -7.82 10.42 18.07
CA GLY A 317 -6.43 10.00 18.15
C GLY A 317 -5.44 11.15 18.30
N SER A 318 -4.37 11.08 17.52
CA SER A 318 -3.20 11.95 17.64
C SER A 318 -2.85 12.61 16.31
N ILE A 319 -2.70 13.95 16.26
CA ILE A 319 -2.14 14.57 15.05
C ILE A 319 -0.70 14.10 14.87
N ALA A 320 -0.36 13.64 13.66
CA ALA A 320 1.02 13.40 13.27
C ALA A 320 1.39 14.23 12.03
N ILE A 321 2.53 14.91 12.13
CA ILE A 321 3.14 15.71 11.07
C ILE A 321 4.28 14.88 10.46
N PHE A 322 4.29 14.81 9.14
CA PHE A 322 5.34 14.19 8.35
C PHE A 322 5.97 15.23 7.43
N LEU A 323 7.29 15.17 7.27
CA LEU A 323 8.07 16.04 6.39
C LEU A 323 8.94 15.15 5.49
N ASP A 324 8.81 15.29 4.17
CA ASP A 324 9.50 14.47 3.17
C ASP A 324 9.33 12.95 3.39
N GLY A 325 8.18 12.54 3.94
CA GLY A 325 7.81 11.14 4.26
C GLY A 325 8.13 10.74 5.70
N ASP A 326 9.12 11.37 6.34
CA ASP A 326 9.54 11.05 7.71
C ASP A 326 8.58 11.61 8.77
N LEU A 327 8.32 10.84 9.83
CA LEU A 327 7.52 11.29 10.98
C LEU A 327 8.29 12.36 11.78
N LEU A 328 7.92 13.62 11.55
CA LEU A 328 8.48 14.77 12.26
C LEU A 328 8.01 14.81 13.72
N LYS A 329 6.70 14.62 13.96
CA LYS A 329 6.13 14.65 15.31
C LYS A 329 4.73 14.02 15.40
N LYS A 330 4.40 13.48 16.57
CA LYS A 330 3.06 12.97 16.92
C LYS A 330 2.60 13.61 18.24
N ILE A 331 1.39 14.17 18.28
CA ILE A 331 0.77 14.82 19.44
C ILE A 331 -0.45 13.97 19.87
N PRO A 332 -0.41 13.24 21.00
CA PRO A 332 -1.55 12.46 21.49
C PRO A 332 -2.70 13.36 21.98
N GLY A 333 -3.93 12.85 22.00
CA GLY A 333 -5.10 13.57 22.56
C GLY A 333 -5.59 14.74 21.71
N LEU A 334 -5.37 14.68 20.39
CA LEU A 334 -5.64 15.78 19.48
C LEU A 334 -6.35 15.28 18.22
N ALA A 335 -7.69 15.35 18.26
CA ALA A 335 -8.54 15.25 17.08
C ALA A 335 -8.83 16.66 16.54
N LEU A 336 -8.82 16.83 15.21
CA LEU A 336 -9.28 18.06 14.58
C LEU A 336 -10.77 18.29 14.86
N CYS A 337 -11.18 19.56 14.96
CA CYS A 337 -12.52 19.91 15.47
C CYS A 337 -13.66 19.25 14.68
N THR A 338 -14.56 18.59 15.42
CA THR A 338 -15.73 17.84 14.93
C THR A 338 -16.87 18.71 14.40
N GLU A 339 -16.62 19.99 14.10
CA GLU A 339 -17.65 20.88 13.56
C GLU A 339 -17.88 20.61 12.06
N THR A 340 -19.15 20.48 11.67
CA THR A 340 -19.62 20.03 10.34
C THR A 340 -19.20 20.89 9.14
N ILE A 341 -18.56 22.03 9.39
CA ILE A 341 -17.99 22.94 8.37
C ILE A 341 -16.69 23.53 8.92
N CYS A 342 -15.58 23.32 8.19
CA CYS A 342 -14.27 23.91 8.51
C CYS A 342 -13.68 24.57 7.24
N SER A 343 -13.39 25.88 7.32
CA SER A 343 -12.62 26.59 6.29
C SER A 343 -11.12 26.54 6.57
N TYR A 344 -10.34 26.31 5.52
CA TYR A 344 -8.89 26.42 5.51
C TYR A 344 -8.43 27.39 4.42
N THR A 345 -7.59 28.37 4.76
CA THR A 345 -7.00 29.32 3.82
C THR A 345 -5.54 28.96 3.60
N LEU A 346 -5.18 28.68 2.35
CA LEU A 346 -3.83 28.33 1.94
C LEU A 346 -3.03 29.60 1.60
N GLY A 347 -1.82 29.70 2.16
CA GLY A 347 -0.85 30.75 1.88
C GLY A 347 -1.11 32.12 2.54
N ARG A 348 -2.21 32.31 3.29
CA ARG A 348 -2.52 33.56 4.02
C ARG A 348 -3.41 33.29 5.23
N ASN A 349 -3.27 34.09 6.30
CA ASN A 349 -4.19 34.11 7.44
C ASN A 349 -4.91 35.46 7.61
N ALA A 350 -5.87 35.52 8.54
CA ALA A 350 -6.66 36.72 8.85
C ALA A 350 -5.82 37.89 9.41
N TRP A 351 -4.61 37.63 9.91
CA TRP A 351 -3.67 38.67 10.38
C TRP A 351 -2.79 39.24 9.27
N GLY A 352 -2.98 38.81 8.01
CA GLY A 352 -2.23 39.28 6.85
C GLY A 352 -0.86 38.63 6.66
N GLU A 353 -0.45 37.69 7.50
CA GLU A 353 0.76 36.91 7.28
C GLU A 353 0.55 36.05 6.01
N THR A 354 1.43 36.20 5.02
CA THR A 354 1.30 35.57 3.70
C THR A 354 2.58 34.79 3.37
N PHE A 355 2.46 33.61 2.75
CA PHE A 355 3.60 32.79 2.34
C PHE A 355 4.33 33.36 1.13
N LEU A 356 5.67 33.39 1.22
CA LEU A 356 6.55 33.88 0.16
C LEU A 356 7.35 32.71 -0.41
N GLY A 357 6.75 32.01 -1.36
CA GLY A 357 7.32 30.81 -1.95
C GLY A 357 6.44 30.20 -3.05
N ASN A 358 6.74 28.95 -3.41
CA ASN A 358 5.85 28.11 -4.19
C ASN A 358 5.07 27.18 -3.26
N LEU A 359 3.77 27.07 -3.46
CA LEU A 359 2.90 26.04 -2.89
C LEU A 359 2.29 25.28 -4.07
N SER A 360 2.32 23.96 -4.02
CA SER A 360 1.70 23.09 -5.02
C SER A 360 1.10 21.84 -4.38
N ASP A 361 0.31 21.12 -5.16
CA ASP A 361 -0.10 19.74 -4.87
C ASP A 361 -0.81 19.61 -3.51
N PHE A 362 -1.69 20.58 -3.22
CA PHE A 362 -2.50 20.60 -2.01
C PHE A 362 -3.63 19.58 -2.14
N VAL A 363 -3.55 18.51 -1.35
CA VAL A 363 -4.50 17.39 -1.36
C VAL A 363 -5.05 17.18 0.04
N VAL A 364 -6.33 16.85 0.13
CA VAL A 364 -7.00 16.46 1.38
C VAL A 364 -7.66 15.11 1.16
N TRP A 365 -7.40 14.16 2.04
CA TRP A 365 -8.11 12.88 2.13
C TRP A 365 -9.04 12.87 3.33
N GLY A 366 -10.20 12.23 3.16
CA GLY A 366 -11.14 11.85 4.21
C GLY A 366 -10.77 10.55 4.93
N ARG A 367 -9.48 10.15 4.84
CA ARG A 367 -8.89 9.00 5.52
C ARG A 367 -7.46 9.30 5.97
N ILE A 368 -6.87 8.41 6.76
CA ILE A 368 -5.45 8.46 7.11
C ILE A 368 -4.62 7.71 6.05
N LEU A 369 -3.57 8.35 5.57
CA LEU A 369 -2.54 7.71 4.75
C LEU A 369 -1.55 6.95 5.63
N SER A 370 -1.14 5.76 5.17
CA SER A 370 -0.04 4.99 5.76
C SER A 370 1.31 5.69 5.57
N SER A 371 2.31 5.35 6.40
CA SER A 371 3.69 5.84 6.20
C SER A 371 4.21 5.54 4.80
N MET A 372 3.94 4.34 4.26
CA MET A 372 4.33 3.98 2.90
C MET A 372 3.65 4.84 1.82
N GLU A 373 2.39 5.26 2.01
CA GLU A 373 1.75 6.21 1.08
C GLU A 373 2.36 7.61 1.18
N LEU A 374 2.75 8.05 2.38
CA LEU A 374 3.41 9.34 2.61
C LEU A 374 4.84 9.36 2.05
N GLU A 375 5.60 8.28 2.20
CA GLU A 375 6.90 8.08 1.53
C GLU A 375 6.77 8.06 0.02
N LEU A 376 5.72 7.42 -0.53
CA LEU A 376 5.45 7.42 -1.97
C LEU A 376 5.15 8.82 -2.50
N LEU A 377 4.40 9.65 -1.77
CA LEU A 377 4.20 11.06 -2.11
C LEU A 377 5.52 11.83 -2.10
N ALA A 378 6.28 11.74 -1.01
CA ALA A 378 7.57 12.43 -0.86
C ALA A 378 8.61 12.05 -1.93
N SER A 379 8.69 10.76 -2.27
CA SER A 379 9.60 10.26 -3.31
C SER A 379 9.28 10.80 -4.71
N SER A 380 8.07 11.35 -4.93
CA SER A 380 7.64 11.87 -6.22
C SER A 380 8.14 13.30 -6.52
N THR A 381 8.54 14.07 -5.50
CA THR A 381 8.94 15.48 -5.64
C THR A 381 10.46 15.69 -5.58
N GLN A 382 11.18 14.81 -4.89
CA GLN A 382 12.63 14.95 -4.70
C GLN A 382 13.42 14.49 -5.95
N PRO A 383 14.37 15.30 -6.47
CA PRO A 383 15.20 14.92 -7.60
C PRO A 383 16.21 13.84 -7.19
N ILE A 384 15.98 12.61 -7.69
CA ILE A 384 16.56 11.34 -7.20
C ILE A 384 18.11 11.28 -7.18
N PHE A 385 18.84 12.16 -7.88
CA PHE A 385 20.32 12.16 -7.87
C PHE A 385 20.94 13.55 -7.82
N SER A 386 21.84 13.77 -6.85
CA SER A 386 22.75 14.91 -6.86
C SER A 386 23.85 14.72 -7.92
N LEU A 387 24.33 15.84 -8.50
CA LEU A 387 25.40 15.84 -9.52
C LEU A 387 26.67 15.10 -9.07
N GLY A 388 26.99 15.14 -7.78
CA GLY A 388 28.13 14.42 -7.20
C GLY A 388 28.00 12.90 -7.29
N ALA A 389 26.80 12.36 -7.01
CA ALA A 389 26.53 10.92 -7.06
C ALA A 389 26.58 10.37 -8.49
N MET A 390 26.16 11.16 -9.50
CA MET A 390 26.34 10.76 -10.90
C MET A 390 27.82 10.68 -11.30
N MET A 391 28.66 11.62 -10.85
CA MET A 391 30.08 11.63 -11.20
C MET A 391 30.87 10.47 -10.56
N THR A 392 30.52 10.03 -9.35
CA THR A 392 31.13 8.84 -8.73
C THR A 392 30.72 7.56 -9.47
N VAL A 393 29.42 7.40 -9.80
CA VAL A 393 28.93 6.25 -10.59
C VAL A 393 29.58 6.19 -11.97
N ILE A 394 29.68 7.32 -12.69
CA ILE A 394 30.36 7.40 -13.99
C ILE A 394 31.84 6.98 -13.86
N SER A 395 32.52 7.41 -12.80
CA SER A 395 33.94 7.06 -12.55
C SER A 395 34.13 5.57 -12.27
N VAL A 396 33.24 4.96 -11.47
CA VAL A 396 33.25 3.51 -11.19
C VAL A 396 32.95 2.69 -12.46
N VAL A 397 31.99 3.13 -13.28
CA VAL A 397 31.68 2.48 -14.56
C VAL A 397 32.85 2.59 -15.53
N LEU A 398 33.53 3.73 -15.62
CA LEU A 398 34.75 3.91 -16.43
C LEU A 398 35.88 2.97 -15.97
N LEU A 399 36.10 2.83 -14.66
CA LEU A 399 37.08 1.91 -14.11
C LEU A 399 36.74 0.45 -14.47
N LEU A 400 35.48 0.05 -14.34
CA LEU A 400 34.99 -1.27 -14.73
C LEU A 400 35.19 -1.56 -16.22
N VAL A 401 34.89 -0.59 -17.10
CA VAL A 401 35.12 -0.72 -18.55
C VAL A 401 36.62 -0.90 -18.86
N VAL A 402 37.51 -0.17 -18.19
CA VAL A 402 38.97 -0.33 -18.34
C VAL A 402 39.43 -1.71 -17.86
N LEU A 403 38.94 -2.19 -16.71
CA LEU A 403 39.27 -3.52 -16.20
C LEU A 403 38.78 -4.64 -17.12
N VAL A 404 37.56 -4.53 -17.67
CA VAL A 404 37.01 -5.47 -18.65
C VAL A 404 37.80 -5.42 -19.96
N ALA A 405 38.22 -4.25 -20.45
CA ALA A 405 39.06 -4.13 -21.63
C ALA A 405 40.43 -4.79 -21.43
N ILE A 406 41.07 -4.59 -20.27
CA ILE A 406 42.32 -5.27 -19.89
C ILE A 406 42.11 -6.79 -19.84
N TYR A 407 41.04 -7.27 -19.19
CA TYR A 407 40.71 -8.68 -19.12
C TYR A 407 40.50 -9.30 -20.52
N ILE A 408 39.78 -8.62 -21.42
CA ILE A 408 39.57 -9.09 -22.81
C ILE A 408 40.90 -9.13 -23.58
N ILE A 409 41.78 -8.15 -23.41
CA ILE A 409 43.10 -8.13 -24.07
C ILE A 409 43.99 -9.27 -23.56
N VAL A 410 43.99 -9.54 -22.25
CA VAL A 410 44.72 -10.66 -21.64
C VAL A 410 44.13 -12.01 -22.10
N LYS A 411 42.80 -12.16 -22.08
CA LYS A 411 42.12 -13.38 -22.53
C LYS A 411 42.35 -13.65 -24.02
N ARG A 412 42.36 -12.60 -24.88
CA ARG A 412 42.69 -12.72 -26.31
C ARG A 412 44.14 -13.14 -26.58
N LYS A 413 45.08 -12.85 -25.68
CA LYS A 413 46.47 -13.36 -25.78
C LYS A 413 46.64 -14.81 -25.29
N LEU A 414 45.71 -15.33 -24.50
CA LEU A 414 45.74 -16.70 -23.97
C LEU A 414 44.86 -17.67 -24.78
N ALA A 415 43.81 -17.18 -25.45
CA ALA A 415 42.83 -17.98 -26.19
C ALA A 415 43.24 -18.35 -27.64
N GLN A 416 44.53 -18.34 -27.98
CA GLN A 416 45.04 -18.87 -29.26
C GLN A 416 45.44 -20.35 -29.20
N ARG A 417 44.95 -21.11 -28.22
CA ARG A 417 45.06 -22.57 -28.20
C ARG A 417 43.72 -23.23 -27.81
N THR A 418 43.36 -24.22 -28.65
CA THR A 418 42.38 -25.29 -28.42
C THR A 418 40.90 -24.96 -28.62
N GLU A 419 40.34 -25.45 -29.72
CA GLU A 419 38.91 -25.80 -29.89
C GLU A 419 38.67 -27.26 -29.47
N LYS A 420 37.50 -27.59 -28.88
CA LYS A 420 36.44 -28.41 -29.53
C LYS A 420 35.30 -28.88 -28.60
N ASN A 421 34.10 -28.94 -29.21
CA ASN A 421 32.95 -29.86 -29.02
C ASN A 421 32.15 -29.92 -27.69
N VAL A 422 30.91 -29.40 -27.75
CA VAL A 422 29.62 -30.16 -27.81
C VAL A 422 29.48 -31.44 -26.97
N ASP A 423 28.49 -31.51 -26.06
CA ASP A 423 27.24 -32.27 -26.30
C ASP A 423 26.06 -31.92 -25.35
N GLN A 424 24.86 -32.48 -25.64
CA GLN A 424 23.55 -32.19 -25.02
C GLN A 424 23.24 -32.97 -23.72
N GLY A 425 22.17 -32.56 -23.02
CA GLY A 425 21.50 -33.34 -21.95
C GLY A 425 20.13 -32.76 -21.55
N GLU A 426 19.12 -33.62 -21.45
CA GLU A 426 17.70 -33.33 -21.14
C GLU A 426 17.22 -34.28 -20.04
N ILE A 427 16.59 -33.79 -18.95
CA ILE A 427 15.79 -34.57 -17.98
C ILE A 427 14.66 -33.69 -17.36
N VAL A 428 13.52 -34.33 -17.06
CA VAL A 428 12.27 -33.88 -16.38
C VAL A 428 11.90 -35.00 -15.37
N THR A 429 11.23 -34.87 -14.22
CA THR A 429 10.21 -33.93 -13.62
C THR A 429 10.61 -33.56 -12.15
N ASP A 430 10.26 -32.39 -11.60
CA ASP A 430 9.04 -31.99 -10.83
C ASP A 430 8.94 -32.50 -9.37
N GLU A 431 8.82 -31.56 -8.42
CA GLU A 431 7.72 -31.49 -7.43
C GLU A 431 7.74 -30.14 -6.67
N GLY A 432 6.75 -29.27 -6.95
CA GLY A 432 6.06 -28.51 -5.90
C GLY A 432 6.68 -27.27 -5.24
N GLN A 433 7.11 -26.24 -6.00
CA GLN A 433 7.13 -24.83 -5.51
C GLN A 433 7.30 -23.82 -6.66
N SER A 434 6.32 -22.93 -6.86
CA SER A 434 6.31 -21.82 -7.86
C SER A 434 6.78 -22.21 -9.27
N GLU A 435 5.87 -22.69 -10.11
CA GLU A 435 6.10 -23.13 -11.51
C GLU A 435 6.81 -22.08 -12.40
N TYR A 436 6.70 -20.79 -12.07
CA TYR A 436 7.33 -19.69 -12.81
C TYR A 436 8.51 -19.10 -12.05
N GLY A 437 9.62 -18.86 -12.77
CA GLY A 437 10.81 -18.20 -12.23
C GLY A 437 10.72 -16.67 -12.25
N LEU A 438 9.86 -16.11 -13.12
CA LEU A 438 9.65 -14.67 -13.24
C LEU A 438 8.17 -14.37 -13.54
N SER A 439 7.66 -13.29 -12.98
CA SER A 439 6.31 -12.76 -13.21
C SER A 439 6.39 -11.34 -13.79
N ILE A 440 5.67 -11.12 -14.88
CA ILE A 440 5.54 -9.83 -15.55
C ILE A 440 4.08 -9.39 -15.44
N ARG A 441 3.86 -8.30 -14.71
CA ARG A 441 2.56 -7.66 -14.55
C ARG A 441 2.50 -6.37 -15.35
N ILE A 442 1.45 -6.22 -16.14
CA ILE A 442 1.10 -5.00 -16.87
C ILE A 442 -0.35 -4.58 -16.67
N ILE A 443 -1.21 -5.38 -16.02
CA ILE A 443 -2.55 -4.96 -15.57
C ILE A 443 -2.42 -4.24 -14.22
N GLY A 444 -2.96 -3.01 -14.13
CA GLY A 444 -2.77 -2.11 -12.99
C GLY A 444 -1.45 -1.31 -12.97
N GLY A 445 -0.40 -1.82 -13.61
CA GLY A 445 0.88 -1.13 -13.74
C GLY A 445 2.02 -2.07 -14.16
N PHE A 446 3.17 -1.51 -14.55
CA PHE A 446 4.33 -2.31 -14.98
C PHE A 446 5.18 -2.77 -13.79
N VAL A 447 5.16 -4.07 -13.50
CA VAL A 447 6.00 -4.72 -12.48
C VAL A 447 6.66 -5.97 -13.07
N VAL A 448 7.95 -6.15 -12.77
CA VAL A 448 8.68 -7.41 -13.03
C VAL A 448 9.25 -7.88 -11.71
N GLU A 449 8.99 -9.12 -11.33
CA GLU A 449 9.45 -9.74 -10.09
C GLU A 449 9.85 -11.20 -10.33
N ASP A 450 10.81 -11.71 -9.55
CA ASP A 450 11.16 -13.14 -9.57
C ASP A 450 10.34 -13.95 -8.57
N SER A 451 10.55 -15.28 -8.57
CA SER A 451 9.91 -16.21 -7.64
C SER A 451 10.19 -15.90 -6.16
N LEU A 452 11.30 -15.23 -5.84
CA LEU A 452 11.65 -14.75 -4.50
C LEU A 452 10.96 -13.42 -4.14
N GLY A 453 10.26 -12.79 -5.09
CA GLY A 453 9.57 -11.51 -4.90
C GLY A 453 10.47 -10.27 -5.05
N VAL A 454 11.72 -10.42 -5.50
CA VAL A 454 12.61 -9.30 -5.75
C VAL A 454 12.15 -8.55 -7.01
N LYS A 455 11.98 -7.23 -6.90
CA LYS A 455 11.45 -6.39 -7.98
C LYS A 455 12.55 -5.94 -8.94
N HIS A 456 12.50 -6.42 -10.17
CA HIS A 456 13.40 -6.06 -11.27
C HIS A 456 12.88 -4.90 -12.15
N SER A 457 11.73 -4.32 -11.81
CA SER A 457 11.12 -3.16 -12.51
C SER A 457 12.06 -1.95 -12.67
N GLY A 458 13.10 -1.83 -11.84
CA GLY A 458 14.13 -0.78 -11.92
C GLY A 458 15.03 -0.86 -13.17
N GLU A 459 15.22 -2.05 -13.73
CA GLU A 459 16.01 -2.27 -14.96
C GLU A 459 15.35 -1.63 -16.20
N PHE A 460 14.03 -1.44 -16.15
CA PHE A 460 13.24 -0.86 -17.23
C PHE A 460 13.02 0.64 -16.98
N THR A 461 13.77 1.47 -17.71
CA THR A 461 13.50 2.92 -17.79
C THR A 461 12.09 3.19 -18.35
N PRO A 462 11.46 4.36 -18.14
CA PRO A 462 10.08 4.61 -18.57
C PRO A 462 9.81 4.27 -20.05
N LYS A 463 10.73 4.61 -20.95
CA LYS A 463 10.59 4.25 -22.38
C LYS A 463 10.85 2.77 -22.68
N LEU A 464 11.68 2.08 -21.89
CA LEU A 464 11.82 0.62 -21.98
C LEU A 464 10.57 -0.11 -21.47
N ARG A 465 9.89 0.40 -20.43
CA ARG A 465 8.59 -0.12 -19.98
C ARG A 465 7.55 0.00 -21.08
N GLU A 466 7.42 1.16 -21.71
CA GLU A 466 6.50 1.37 -22.84
C GLU A 466 6.80 0.44 -24.03
N ILE A 467 8.09 0.29 -24.42
CA ILE A 467 8.49 -0.68 -25.45
C ILE A 467 8.11 -2.11 -25.02
N MET A 468 8.42 -2.50 -23.79
CA MET A 468 8.15 -3.86 -23.28
C MET A 468 6.64 -4.16 -23.24
N THR A 469 5.81 -3.25 -22.70
CA THR A 469 4.35 -3.37 -22.73
C THR A 469 3.81 -3.50 -24.16
N TRP A 470 4.32 -2.69 -25.10
CA TRP A 470 3.90 -2.77 -26.50
C TRP A 470 4.23 -4.14 -27.12
N LEU A 471 5.42 -4.68 -26.82
CA LEU A 471 5.86 -5.99 -27.31
C LEU A 471 5.06 -7.14 -26.68
N LEU A 472 4.73 -7.07 -25.39
CA LEU A 472 3.89 -8.04 -24.70
C LEU A 472 2.46 -8.04 -25.26
N VAL A 473 1.86 -6.86 -25.48
CA VAL A 473 0.56 -6.75 -26.14
C VAL A 473 0.60 -7.36 -27.55
N LYS A 474 1.69 -7.14 -28.31
CA LYS A 474 1.86 -7.77 -29.62
C LYS A 474 2.07 -9.28 -29.56
N HIS A 475 2.79 -9.78 -28.55
CA HIS A 475 2.98 -11.21 -28.31
C HIS A 475 1.63 -11.91 -28.02
N VAL A 476 0.85 -11.37 -27.08
CA VAL A 476 -0.44 -11.94 -26.64
C VAL A 476 -1.46 -12.00 -27.78
N TRP A 477 -1.53 -10.97 -28.63
CA TRP A 477 -2.41 -10.97 -29.81
C TRP A 477 -1.87 -11.81 -30.99
N GLY A 478 -0.70 -12.44 -30.87
CA GLY A 478 -0.07 -13.22 -31.95
C GLY A 478 0.46 -12.39 -33.12
N ASP A 479 0.67 -11.09 -32.92
CA ASP A 479 0.98 -10.13 -33.98
C ASP A 479 2.49 -9.97 -34.21
N SER A 480 2.96 -10.47 -35.35
CA SER A 480 4.28 -10.11 -35.91
C SER A 480 4.26 -8.70 -36.53
N PHE A 481 5.26 -7.87 -36.24
CA PHE A 481 5.25 -6.44 -36.58
C PHE A 481 6.51 -5.96 -37.32
N THR A 482 6.37 -4.95 -38.17
CA THR A 482 7.47 -4.34 -38.90
C THR A 482 8.16 -3.23 -38.13
N THR A 483 9.41 -2.92 -38.50
CA THR A 483 10.15 -1.75 -38.00
C THR A 483 9.39 -0.42 -38.18
N LYS A 484 8.55 -0.30 -39.22
CA LYS A 484 7.74 0.91 -39.46
C LYS A 484 6.59 1.05 -38.46
N GLU A 485 5.93 -0.05 -38.10
CA GLU A 485 4.79 -0.05 -37.19
C GLU A 485 5.21 0.31 -35.76
N ILE A 486 6.26 -0.31 -35.23
CA ILE A 486 6.78 0.05 -33.91
C ILE A 486 7.32 1.49 -33.87
N ASN A 487 7.98 1.96 -34.95
CA ASN A 487 8.41 3.35 -35.04
C ASN A 487 7.22 4.32 -34.98
N LYS A 488 6.13 4.03 -35.72
CA LYS A 488 4.91 4.84 -35.74
C LYS A 488 4.18 4.80 -34.39
N ALA A 489 4.13 3.66 -33.72
CA ALA A 489 3.43 3.50 -32.45
C ALA A 489 4.16 4.21 -31.29
N LEU A 490 5.49 4.03 -31.18
CA LEU A 490 6.26 4.47 -30.01
C LEU A 490 6.98 5.81 -30.21
N TRP A 491 7.17 6.29 -31.44
CA TRP A 491 7.75 7.63 -31.69
C TRP A 491 6.98 8.41 -32.78
N PRO A 492 5.65 8.57 -32.67
CA PRO A 492 4.79 9.15 -33.72
C PRO A 492 5.20 10.57 -34.14
N ASN A 493 5.78 11.35 -33.22
CA ASN A 493 6.14 12.75 -33.44
C ASN A 493 7.62 12.96 -33.83
N THR A 494 8.32 11.92 -34.30
CA THR A 494 9.75 12.00 -34.66
C THR A 494 10.01 11.59 -36.10
N ASN A 495 11.07 12.14 -36.70
CA ASN A 495 11.49 11.70 -38.03
C ASN A 495 12.08 10.28 -38.01
N MET A 496 11.98 9.58 -39.15
CA MET A 496 12.35 8.17 -39.29
C MET A 496 13.80 7.87 -38.85
N THR A 497 14.73 8.79 -39.10
CA THR A 497 16.14 8.65 -38.71
C THR A 497 16.33 8.68 -37.20
N SER A 498 15.70 9.64 -36.51
CA SER A 498 15.74 9.75 -35.05
C SER A 498 15.02 8.59 -34.37
N ALA A 499 13.86 8.17 -34.88
CA ALA A 499 13.15 6.98 -34.44
C ALA A 499 14.03 5.73 -34.54
N ASN A 500 14.70 5.51 -35.70
CA ASN A 500 15.59 4.37 -35.91
C ASN A 500 16.80 4.36 -34.97
N ASN A 501 17.44 5.51 -34.74
CA ASN A 501 18.58 5.61 -33.81
C ASN A 501 18.15 5.35 -32.36
N SER A 502 17.02 5.91 -31.95
CA SER A 502 16.42 5.73 -30.62
C SER A 502 16.03 4.27 -30.39
N ARG A 503 15.28 3.67 -31.33
CA ARG A 503 14.88 2.27 -31.31
C ARG A 503 16.10 1.35 -31.26
N SER A 504 17.11 1.56 -32.09
CA SER A 504 18.29 0.68 -32.12
C SER A 504 19.06 0.69 -30.80
N THR A 505 19.19 1.89 -30.19
CA THR A 505 19.82 2.05 -28.86
C THR A 505 19.00 1.39 -27.77
N LEU A 506 17.67 1.59 -27.77
CA LEU A 506 16.78 1.02 -26.75
C LEU A 506 16.57 -0.49 -26.92
N PHE A 507 16.54 -1.03 -28.14
CA PHE A 507 16.53 -2.47 -28.40
C PHE A 507 17.82 -3.15 -27.94
N SER A 508 18.97 -2.49 -28.08
CA SER A 508 20.25 -2.98 -27.53
C SER A 508 20.23 -3.04 -26.01
N LYS A 509 19.63 -2.04 -25.34
CA LYS A 509 19.40 -2.08 -23.88
C LYS A 509 18.38 -3.15 -23.48
N LEU A 510 17.26 -3.23 -24.19
CA LEU A 510 16.19 -4.18 -23.90
C LEU A 510 16.68 -5.62 -23.97
N ARG A 511 17.41 -6.01 -25.04
CA ARG A 511 18.01 -7.36 -25.13
C ARG A 511 18.86 -7.69 -23.91
N LYS A 512 19.74 -6.78 -23.47
CA LYS A 512 20.54 -7.00 -22.25
C LYS A 512 19.71 -7.22 -20.99
N VAL A 513 18.55 -6.57 -20.87
CA VAL A 513 17.64 -6.79 -19.73
C VAL A 513 16.89 -8.12 -19.87
N LEU A 514 16.43 -8.46 -21.08
CA LEU A 514 15.81 -9.75 -21.38
C LEU A 514 16.77 -10.92 -21.12
N ASP A 515 18.04 -10.81 -21.57
CA ASP A 515 19.10 -11.79 -21.36
C ASP A 515 19.50 -11.89 -19.87
N LYS A 516 19.54 -10.75 -19.14
CA LYS A 516 19.90 -10.70 -17.71
C LYS A 516 18.85 -11.36 -16.82
N LEU A 517 17.57 -11.15 -17.12
CA LEU A 517 16.43 -11.62 -16.33
C LEU A 517 15.79 -12.90 -16.92
N ASP A 518 16.42 -13.48 -17.93
CA ASP A 518 16.01 -14.69 -18.63
C ASP A 518 14.57 -14.67 -19.21
N ILE A 519 14.07 -13.49 -19.58
CA ILE A 519 12.66 -13.24 -19.93
C ILE A 519 12.24 -13.92 -21.25
N GLY A 520 13.11 -13.88 -22.26
CA GLY A 520 12.73 -14.23 -23.63
C GLY A 520 13.57 -13.50 -24.67
N THR A 521 13.15 -13.55 -25.93
CA THR A 521 13.93 -13.03 -27.06
C THR A 521 13.11 -12.18 -28.03
N LEU A 522 13.82 -11.31 -28.78
CA LEU A 522 13.27 -10.53 -29.89
C LEU A 522 13.86 -11.03 -31.21
N VAL A 523 13.06 -11.83 -31.91
CA VAL A 523 13.39 -12.49 -33.17
C VAL A 523 13.05 -11.56 -34.34
N PHE A 524 13.85 -11.60 -35.41
CA PHE A 524 13.59 -10.89 -36.67
C PHE A 524 13.68 -11.86 -37.85
N GLU A 525 12.52 -12.27 -38.35
CA GLU A 525 12.36 -13.28 -39.40
C GLU A 525 11.46 -12.70 -40.50
N SER A 526 11.80 -12.97 -41.77
CA SER A 526 10.98 -12.56 -42.94
C SER A 526 10.59 -11.06 -42.99
N GLY A 527 11.45 -10.18 -42.46
CA GLY A 527 11.21 -8.73 -42.43
C GLY A 527 10.31 -8.22 -41.30
N LYS A 528 9.85 -9.13 -40.41
CA LYS A 528 9.06 -8.82 -39.23
C LYS A 528 9.79 -9.18 -37.94
N TRP A 529 9.42 -8.49 -36.88
CA TRP A 529 9.81 -8.76 -35.52
C TRP A 529 8.73 -9.56 -34.81
N GLU A 530 9.17 -10.40 -33.88
CA GLU A 530 8.33 -11.18 -32.99
C GLU A 530 9.00 -11.19 -31.61
N MET A 531 8.22 -11.06 -30.55
CA MET A 531 8.67 -11.34 -29.19
C MET A 531 8.29 -12.79 -28.85
N ARG A 532 9.21 -13.54 -28.25
CA ARG A 532 8.97 -14.90 -27.76
C ARG A 532 9.38 -14.94 -26.28
N LEU A 533 8.41 -15.06 -25.38
CA LEU A 533 8.65 -15.30 -23.95
C LEU A 533 9.19 -16.72 -23.71
N LYS A 534 9.84 -16.94 -22.57
CA LYS A 534 10.15 -18.30 -22.10
C LYS A 534 8.99 -18.88 -21.30
N ALA A 535 8.86 -20.20 -21.30
CA ALA A 535 7.79 -20.92 -20.60
C ALA A 535 7.77 -20.70 -19.07
N ASN A 536 8.92 -20.39 -18.46
CA ASN A 536 9.04 -20.10 -17.02
C ASN A 536 8.71 -18.64 -16.65
N VAL A 537 8.13 -17.86 -17.56
CA VAL A 537 7.78 -16.45 -17.37
C VAL A 537 6.26 -16.29 -17.51
N ARG A 538 5.58 -15.96 -16.41
CA ARG A 538 4.13 -15.68 -16.41
C ARG A 538 3.86 -14.23 -16.80
N CYS A 539 2.97 -13.97 -17.75
CA CYS A 539 2.46 -12.62 -18.03
C CYS A 539 0.97 -12.50 -17.66
N ASP A 540 0.62 -11.53 -16.81
CA ASP A 540 -0.77 -11.34 -16.36
C ASP A 540 -1.76 -10.98 -17.49
N LEU A 541 -1.27 -10.43 -18.60
CA LEU A 541 -2.06 -10.17 -19.79
C LEU A 541 -2.37 -11.46 -20.58
N GLU A 542 -1.51 -12.48 -20.54
CA GLU A 542 -1.77 -13.77 -21.18
C GLU A 542 -2.92 -14.50 -20.48
N ASP A 543 -2.89 -14.53 -19.14
CA ASP A 543 -3.96 -15.09 -18.30
C ASP A 543 -5.32 -14.44 -18.62
N VAL A 544 -5.36 -13.09 -18.63
CA VAL A 544 -6.56 -12.31 -18.94
C VAL A 544 -7.02 -12.56 -20.37
N TYR A 545 -6.12 -12.54 -21.36
CA TYR A 545 -6.47 -12.70 -22.77
C TYR A 545 -7.02 -14.11 -23.05
N ALA A 546 -6.36 -15.15 -22.53
CA ALA A 546 -6.78 -16.54 -22.68
C ALA A 546 -8.18 -16.79 -22.10
N ARG A 547 -8.47 -16.30 -20.88
CA ARG A 547 -9.77 -16.53 -20.22
C ARG A 547 -10.87 -15.57 -20.68
N ILE A 548 -10.57 -14.29 -20.90
CA ILE A 548 -11.58 -13.25 -21.20
C ILE A 548 -11.78 -13.04 -22.70
N VAL A 549 -10.72 -12.97 -23.50
CA VAL A 549 -10.83 -12.61 -24.93
C VAL A 549 -11.05 -13.84 -25.81
N VAL A 550 -10.28 -14.91 -25.57
CA VAL A 550 -10.32 -16.16 -26.36
C VAL A 550 -11.30 -17.19 -25.78
N GLY A 551 -11.34 -17.32 -24.45
CA GLY A 551 -12.15 -18.33 -23.74
C GLY A 551 -13.65 -18.20 -24.02
N GLY A 552 -14.38 -19.31 -23.81
CA GLY A 552 -15.85 -19.37 -23.94
C GLY A 552 -16.62 -18.63 -22.83
N PRO A 553 -17.88 -19.01 -22.56
CA PRO A 553 -18.63 -18.51 -21.41
C PRO A 553 -17.83 -18.63 -20.10
N LEU A 554 -18.05 -17.72 -19.16
CA LEU A 554 -17.42 -17.81 -17.84
C LEU A 554 -17.93 -19.05 -17.11
N VAL A 555 -16.98 -19.87 -16.66
CA VAL A 555 -17.17 -20.97 -15.71
C VAL A 555 -16.35 -20.61 -14.50
N MET A 556 -16.97 -20.54 -13.32
CA MET A 556 -16.25 -20.17 -12.10
C MET A 556 -15.34 -21.32 -11.68
N ASP A 557 -14.02 -21.06 -11.76
CA ASP A 557 -12.94 -21.92 -11.31
C ASP A 557 -11.84 -21.05 -10.65
N GLU A 558 -10.87 -21.67 -9.99
CA GLU A 558 -9.76 -20.97 -9.31
C GLU A 558 -8.96 -20.07 -10.27
N SER A 559 -8.86 -20.43 -11.55
CA SER A 559 -8.16 -19.64 -12.56
C SER A 559 -8.94 -18.41 -13.01
N VAL A 560 -10.28 -18.45 -13.01
CA VAL A 560 -11.13 -17.28 -13.22
C VAL A 560 -11.06 -16.33 -12.01
N MET A 561 -10.98 -16.86 -10.78
CA MET A 561 -10.72 -16.04 -9.59
C MET A 561 -9.38 -15.30 -9.68
N ASP A 562 -8.32 -16.01 -10.09
CA ASP A 562 -7.00 -15.42 -10.39
C ASP A 562 -7.13 -14.27 -11.41
N VAL A 563 -7.85 -14.49 -12.52
CA VAL A 563 -8.06 -13.48 -13.58
C VAL A 563 -8.88 -12.27 -13.11
N LEU A 564 -9.91 -12.47 -12.28
CA LEU A 564 -10.68 -11.37 -11.69
C LEU A 564 -9.81 -10.56 -10.70
N SER A 565 -8.97 -11.24 -9.91
CA SER A 565 -7.99 -10.60 -9.03
C SER A 565 -6.90 -9.83 -9.79
N ILE A 566 -6.59 -10.23 -11.03
CA ILE A 566 -5.71 -9.50 -11.94
C ILE A 566 -6.42 -8.24 -12.46
N LEU A 567 -7.67 -8.36 -12.91
CA LEU A 567 -8.46 -7.25 -13.46
C LEU A 567 -8.74 -6.14 -12.45
N SER A 568 -9.05 -6.49 -11.19
CA SER A 568 -9.32 -5.52 -10.11
C SER A 568 -8.10 -4.65 -9.76
N ARG A 569 -6.88 -5.02 -10.20
CA ARG A 569 -5.67 -4.19 -10.00
C ARG A 569 -5.65 -2.90 -10.81
N GLY A 570 -6.51 -2.77 -11.82
CA GLY A 570 -6.62 -1.56 -12.66
C GLY A 570 -6.38 -1.81 -14.15
N ALA A 571 -6.48 -0.76 -14.96
CA ALA A 571 -6.44 -0.86 -16.42
C ALA A 571 -5.12 -1.44 -16.98
N LEU A 572 -5.18 -2.00 -18.20
CA LEU A 572 -4.01 -2.42 -18.98
C LEU A 572 -2.98 -1.28 -19.08
N ALA A 573 -1.74 -1.57 -18.70
CA ALA A 573 -0.60 -0.65 -18.58
C ALA A 573 -0.76 0.50 -17.56
N GLY A 574 -1.73 0.40 -16.64
CA GLY A 574 -1.95 1.39 -15.57
C GLY A 574 -2.11 2.83 -16.10
N LYS A 575 -1.29 3.76 -15.63
CA LYS A 575 -1.31 5.18 -16.05
C LYS A 575 -0.55 5.47 -17.36
N MET A 576 -0.13 4.45 -18.12
CA MET A 576 0.52 4.66 -19.42
C MET A 576 -0.43 5.31 -20.44
N GLU A 577 0.10 6.26 -21.22
CA GLU A 577 -0.61 6.93 -22.31
C GLU A 577 0.08 6.65 -23.65
N GLY A 578 -0.73 6.43 -24.69
CA GLY A 578 -0.25 6.20 -26.05
C GLY A 578 -1.42 5.89 -26.98
N GLU A 579 -1.41 6.44 -28.19
CA GLU A 579 -2.52 6.24 -29.15
C GLU A 579 -2.71 4.76 -29.51
N TRP A 580 -1.60 4.04 -29.60
CA TRP A 580 -1.57 2.60 -29.88
C TRP A 580 -2.28 1.75 -28.81
N LEU A 581 -2.37 2.24 -27.57
CA LEU A 581 -2.88 1.47 -26.42
C LEU A 581 -4.40 1.52 -26.32
N LYS A 582 -5.04 2.54 -26.89
CA LYS A 582 -6.48 2.79 -26.78
C LYS A 582 -7.32 1.64 -27.32
N SER A 583 -6.96 1.06 -28.47
CA SER A 583 -7.71 -0.05 -29.08
C SER A 583 -7.68 -1.32 -28.23
N TYR A 584 -6.52 -1.68 -27.67
CA TYR A 584 -6.40 -2.87 -26.82
C TYR A 584 -7.13 -2.69 -25.48
N ARG A 585 -7.07 -1.49 -24.89
CA ARG A 585 -7.89 -1.15 -23.70
C ARG A 585 -9.39 -1.25 -23.99
N GLN A 586 -9.83 -0.76 -25.15
CA GLN A 586 -11.22 -0.86 -25.59
C GLN A 586 -11.65 -2.32 -25.75
N GLU A 587 -10.85 -3.14 -26.44
CA GLU A 587 -11.15 -4.56 -26.69
C GLU A 587 -11.23 -5.37 -25.38
N ILE A 588 -10.24 -5.22 -24.47
CA ILE A 588 -10.30 -5.87 -23.15
C ILE A 588 -11.56 -5.44 -22.40
N ARG A 589 -11.86 -4.13 -22.36
CA ARG A 589 -13.06 -3.62 -21.66
C ARG A 589 -14.33 -4.25 -22.22
N GLU A 590 -14.52 -4.21 -23.55
CA GLU A 590 -15.71 -4.77 -24.20
C GLU A 590 -15.88 -6.26 -23.85
N ARG A 591 -14.79 -7.04 -23.87
CA ARG A 591 -14.82 -8.47 -23.54
C ARG A 591 -15.05 -8.75 -22.06
N VAL A 592 -14.41 -8.01 -21.15
CA VAL A 592 -14.64 -8.14 -19.69
C VAL A 592 -16.10 -7.80 -19.38
N CYS A 593 -16.55 -6.61 -19.75
CA CYS A 593 -17.90 -6.14 -19.46
C CYS A 593 -18.95 -7.08 -20.07
N GLN A 594 -18.80 -7.51 -21.33
CA GLN A 594 -19.72 -8.48 -21.94
C GLN A 594 -19.80 -9.78 -21.15
N LYS A 595 -18.69 -10.30 -20.61
CA LYS A 595 -18.71 -11.55 -19.84
C LYS A 595 -19.31 -11.37 -18.45
N LEU A 596 -18.95 -10.31 -17.74
CA LEU A 596 -19.42 -10.08 -16.35
C LEU A 596 -20.88 -9.60 -16.31
N TRP A 597 -21.36 -8.82 -17.28
CA TRP A 597 -22.75 -8.37 -17.34
C TRP A 597 -23.75 -9.50 -17.66
N ASN A 598 -23.33 -10.49 -18.46
CA ASN A 598 -24.17 -11.61 -18.90
C ASN A 598 -23.99 -12.88 -18.04
N TYR A 599 -23.33 -12.78 -16.88
CA TYR A 599 -23.20 -13.91 -15.97
C TYR A 599 -24.47 -14.06 -15.11
N GLU A 600 -25.14 -15.20 -15.23
CA GLU A 600 -26.40 -15.49 -14.51
C GLU A 600 -26.27 -16.63 -13.48
N GLY A 601 -25.08 -17.21 -13.34
CA GLY A 601 -24.81 -18.28 -12.36
C GLY A 601 -24.88 -17.81 -10.91
N PRO A 602 -24.85 -18.73 -9.94
CA PRO A 602 -24.57 -18.36 -8.55
C PRO A 602 -23.17 -17.73 -8.44
N LEU A 603 -23.03 -16.82 -7.48
CA LEU A 603 -21.77 -16.24 -7.03
C LEU A 603 -21.76 -16.28 -5.51
N THR A 604 -20.65 -16.69 -4.93
CA THR A 604 -20.28 -16.44 -3.54
C THR A 604 -20.06 -14.94 -3.30
N PRO A 605 -20.00 -14.46 -2.03
CA PRO A 605 -19.76 -13.05 -1.74
C PRO A 605 -18.44 -12.55 -2.33
N GLU A 606 -17.41 -13.39 -2.29
CA GLU A 606 -16.08 -13.08 -2.80
C GLU A 606 -16.07 -12.91 -4.32
N GLU A 607 -16.71 -13.83 -5.04
CA GLU A 607 -16.81 -13.75 -6.50
C GLU A 607 -17.62 -12.51 -6.92
N ALA A 608 -18.76 -12.24 -6.26
CA ALA A 608 -19.56 -11.05 -6.52
C ALA A 608 -18.78 -9.75 -6.23
N PHE A 609 -18.00 -9.70 -5.14
CA PHE A 609 -17.11 -8.57 -4.85
C PHE A 609 -16.06 -8.38 -5.95
N LEU A 610 -15.38 -9.44 -6.40
CA LEU A 610 -14.38 -9.36 -7.46
C LEU A 610 -14.99 -8.96 -8.82
N PHE A 611 -16.21 -9.39 -9.14
CA PHE A 611 -16.95 -8.92 -10.32
C PHE A 611 -17.22 -7.40 -10.24
N ALA A 612 -17.62 -6.90 -9.07
CA ALA A 612 -17.86 -5.48 -8.85
C ALA A 612 -16.58 -4.65 -9.04
N GLU A 613 -15.48 -5.04 -8.41
CA GLU A 613 -14.19 -4.32 -8.51
C GLU A 613 -13.60 -4.39 -9.93
N ALA A 614 -13.70 -5.54 -10.61
CA ALA A 614 -13.25 -5.68 -12.00
C ALA A 614 -14.04 -4.78 -12.96
N LEU A 615 -15.35 -4.59 -12.76
CA LEU A 615 -16.15 -3.66 -13.57
C LEU A 615 -15.85 -2.19 -13.24
N LYS A 616 -15.72 -1.82 -11.95
CA LYS A 616 -15.38 -0.45 -11.51
C LYS A 616 -14.07 0.07 -12.11
N VAL A 617 -13.10 -0.80 -12.38
CA VAL A 617 -11.85 -0.45 -13.06
C VAL A 617 -12.08 0.13 -14.46
N PHE A 618 -13.14 -0.28 -15.16
CA PHE A 618 -13.49 0.20 -16.49
C PHE A 618 -14.53 1.32 -16.47
N ASP A 619 -15.52 1.22 -15.59
CA ASP A 619 -16.54 2.23 -15.36
C ASP A 619 -16.97 2.26 -13.89
N PRO A 620 -16.51 3.22 -13.07
CA PRO A 620 -16.90 3.37 -11.66
C PRO A 620 -18.38 3.65 -11.43
N ILE A 621 -19.16 3.88 -12.50
CA ILE A 621 -20.59 4.18 -12.45
C ILE A 621 -21.43 3.13 -13.21
N ASP A 622 -20.89 1.91 -13.33
CA ASP A 622 -21.59 0.76 -13.88
C ASP A 622 -22.66 0.22 -12.91
N PRO A 623 -23.97 0.21 -13.28
CA PRO A 623 -25.03 -0.32 -12.43
C PRO A 623 -24.86 -1.80 -12.08
N LYS A 624 -24.24 -2.61 -12.96
CA LYS A 624 -23.97 -4.03 -12.68
C LYS A 624 -22.85 -4.19 -11.66
N ALA A 625 -21.85 -3.29 -11.66
CA ALA A 625 -20.83 -3.29 -10.62
C ALA A 625 -21.42 -2.97 -9.25
N LEU A 626 -22.33 -1.98 -9.18
CA LEU A 626 -23.08 -1.68 -7.96
C LEU A 626 -23.95 -2.88 -7.52
N GLU A 627 -24.68 -3.51 -8.44
CA GLU A 627 -25.52 -4.68 -8.17
C GLU A 627 -24.73 -5.85 -7.57
N TYR A 628 -23.58 -6.20 -8.16
CA TYR A 628 -22.71 -7.25 -7.63
C TYR A 628 -22.13 -6.89 -6.26
N GLY A 629 -21.75 -5.63 -6.05
CA GLY A 629 -21.27 -5.14 -4.76
C GLY A 629 -22.34 -5.24 -3.67
N ILE A 630 -23.58 -4.81 -3.95
CA ILE A 630 -24.71 -4.91 -3.02
C ILE A 630 -24.97 -6.37 -2.67
N ARG A 631 -25.05 -7.27 -3.68
CA ARG A 631 -25.25 -8.71 -3.45
C ARG A 631 -24.18 -9.33 -2.55
N ALA A 632 -22.90 -8.98 -2.75
CA ALA A 632 -21.79 -9.47 -1.93
C ALA A 632 -21.93 -9.05 -0.45
N ASN A 633 -22.37 -7.81 -0.20
CA ASN A 633 -22.55 -7.28 1.14
C ASN A 633 -23.80 -7.86 1.82
N LEU A 634 -24.94 -7.97 1.10
CA LEU A 634 -26.15 -8.62 1.61
C LEU A 634 -25.94 -10.10 1.97
N GLN A 635 -25.19 -10.84 1.16
CA GLN A 635 -24.81 -12.23 1.49
C GLN A 635 -23.85 -12.36 2.70
N SER A 636 -23.28 -11.24 3.16
CA SER A 636 -22.33 -11.18 4.28
C SER A 636 -22.90 -10.45 5.50
N ASP A 637 -24.21 -10.17 5.52
CA ASP A 637 -24.92 -9.36 6.52
C ASP A 637 -24.38 -7.90 6.69
N ASP A 638 -23.62 -7.38 5.74
CA ASP A 638 -22.96 -6.06 5.80
C ASP A 638 -23.86 -4.92 5.25
N GLN A 639 -24.83 -4.49 6.07
CA GLN A 639 -25.76 -3.43 5.71
C GLN A 639 -25.10 -2.03 5.60
N SER A 640 -24.03 -1.77 6.35
CA SER A 640 -23.31 -0.48 6.24
C SER A 640 -22.49 -0.41 4.95
N GLY A 641 -21.95 -1.54 4.49
CA GLY A 641 -21.34 -1.70 3.17
C GLY A 641 -22.29 -1.44 1.99
N VAL A 642 -23.56 -1.88 2.08
CA VAL A 642 -24.60 -1.56 1.08
C VAL A 642 -24.80 -0.05 0.95
N GLN A 643 -24.98 0.64 2.08
CA GLN A 643 -25.15 2.10 2.09
C GLN A 643 -23.89 2.83 1.58
N PHE A 644 -22.69 2.36 1.97
CA PHE A 644 -21.42 2.90 1.48
C PHE A 644 -21.30 2.79 -0.05
N LEU A 645 -21.63 1.63 -0.63
CA LEU A 645 -21.58 1.42 -2.08
C LEU A 645 -22.57 2.32 -2.84
N ALA A 646 -23.78 2.51 -2.32
CA ALA A 646 -24.75 3.42 -2.93
C ALA A 646 -24.25 4.88 -2.91
N ASP A 647 -23.62 5.33 -1.82
CA ASP A 647 -23.04 6.67 -1.73
C ASP A 647 -21.74 6.83 -2.54
N ASP A 648 -20.90 5.81 -2.64
CA ASP A 648 -19.73 5.81 -3.53
C ASP A 648 -20.13 5.88 -5.01
N TYR A 649 -21.11 5.07 -5.43
CA TYR A 649 -21.67 5.16 -6.77
C TYR A 649 -22.24 6.55 -7.05
N ARG A 650 -22.98 7.14 -6.11
CA ARG A 650 -23.52 8.50 -6.22
C ARG A 650 -22.41 9.55 -6.40
N LYS A 651 -21.33 9.48 -5.61
CA LYS A 651 -20.14 10.34 -5.73
C LYS A 651 -19.46 10.16 -7.09
N ASN A 652 -19.26 8.92 -7.52
CA ASN A 652 -18.64 8.60 -8.81
C ASN A 652 -19.51 9.05 -10.00
N TYR A 653 -20.83 8.97 -9.89
CA TYR A 653 -21.78 9.45 -10.90
C TYR A 653 -21.67 10.96 -11.08
N PHE A 654 -21.68 11.71 -9.98
CA PHE A 654 -21.50 13.16 -10.02
C PHE A 654 -20.13 13.54 -10.58
N ARG A 655 -19.04 12.89 -10.14
CA ARG A 655 -17.67 13.11 -10.64
C ARG A 655 -17.56 12.89 -12.15
N THR A 656 -18.26 11.90 -12.69
CA THR A 656 -18.17 11.46 -14.09
C THR A 656 -19.14 12.19 -15.03
N LYS A 657 -20.32 12.59 -14.54
CA LYS A 657 -21.40 13.19 -15.36
C LYS A 657 -21.68 14.66 -15.04
N HIS A 658 -21.09 15.21 -13.97
CA HIS A 658 -21.32 16.57 -13.46
C HIS A 658 -22.81 16.89 -13.21
N ARG A 659 -23.59 15.88 -12.83
CA ARG A 659 -25.01 15.98 -12.44
C ARG A 659 -25.35 14.94 -11.37
N ASN A 660 -26.48 15.13 -10.70
CA ASN A 660 -26.99 14.16 -9.73
C ASN A 660 -27.23 12.78 -10.38
N CYS A 661 -27.19 11.72 -9.57
CA CYS A 661 -27.51 10.37 -10.00
C CYS A 661 -28.94 10.31 -10.58
N ASP A 662 -29.06 9.81 -11.81
CA ASP A 662 -30.37 9.62 -12.47
C ASP A 662 -31.06 8.32 -12.01
N LEU A 663 -30.30 7.39 -11.39
CA LEU A 663 -30.81 6.16 -10.81
C LEU A 663 -31.36 6.42 -9.40
N ASP A 664 -32.60 6.01 -9.15
CA ASP A 664 -33.15 5.93 -7.78
C ASP A 664 -32.46 4.79 -7.03
N LEU A 665 -31.39 5.15 -6.33
CA LEU A 665 -30.57 4.20 -5.57
C LEU A 665 -31.34 3.53 -4.42
N VAL A 666 -32.39 4.15 -3.88
CA VAL A 666 -33.20 3.56 -2.81
C VAL A 666 -34.08 2.46 -3.38
N ALA A 667 -34.76 2.74 -4.49
CA ALA A 667 -35.54 1.73 -5.21
C ALA A 667 -34.65 0.59 -5.74
N PHE A 668 -33.47 0.91 -6.28
CA PHE A 668 -32.52 -0.06 -6.82
C PHE A 668 -31.98 -1.03 -5.76
N VAL A 669 -31.59 -0.53 -4.58
CA VAL A 669 -31.17 -1.38 -3.44
C VAL A 669 -32.34 -2.27 -3.00
N ALA A 670 -33.52 -1.69 -2.78
CA ALA A 670 -34.71 -2.43 -2.34
C ALA A 670 -35.23 -3.46 -3.35
N ASP A 671 -34.96 -3.30 -4.65
CA ASP A 671 -35.22 -4.31 -5.67
C ASP A 671 -34.22 -5.47 -5.57
N ILE A 672 -32.94 -5.21 -5.27
CA ILE A 672 -31.93 -6.26 -5.08
C ILE A 672 -32.20 -7.05 -3.79
N GLU A 673 -32.50 -6.37 -2.69
CA GLU A 673 -32.84 -6.98 -1.40
C GLU A 673 -34.05 -7.92 -1.52
N ARG A 674 -35.14 -7.47 -2.15
CA ARG A 674 -36.33 -8.33 -2.39
C ARG A 674 -36.04 -9.53 -3.27
N ASN A 675 -35.15 -9.41 -4.25
CA ASN A 675 -34.71 -10.54 -5.07
C ASN A 675 -33.72 -11.48 -4.35
N PHE A 676 -33.14 -11.03 -3.24
CA PHE A 676 -32.29 -11.83 -2.36
C PHE A 676 -33.13 -12.63 -1.35
N GLU A 677 -34.08 -11.99 -0.67
CA GLU A 677 -34.99 -12.67 0.30
C GLU A 677 -35.87 -13.78 -0.30
N TYR A 678 -36.05 -13.79 -1.64
CA TYR A 678 -36.88 -14.78 -2.36
C TYR A 678 -36.11 -16.01 -2.88
N LYS A 679 -34.80 -16.15 -2.59
CA LYS A 679 -33.95 -17.25 -3.06
C LYS A 679 -33.29 -18.03 -1.92
#